data_AF-F9EM82-F1
#
_entry.id   AF-F9EM82-F1
#
_cell.length_a   1.000
_cell.length_b   1.000
_cell.length_c   1.000
_cell.angle_alpha   90.00
_cell.angle_beta   90.00
_cell.angle_gamma   90.00
#
_symmetry.space_group_name_H-M   'P 1'
#
loop_
_entity.id
_entity.type
_entity.pdbx_description
1 polymer ?
#
loop_
_entity_poly.entity_id
_entity_poly.type
_entity_poly.pdbx_seq_one_letter_code
_entity_poly.pdbx_strand_id
1 'polypeptide(L)'
;MDNNLYKVEKNLRSIAKRYKSIKYSTGLAILFLMLGVSAFSEEVNDGNNTPVDTVASREEIESARESLKDSVGNLQSKINDARIENAKQLVGARLELVQLMEQGDQVVKSPWSSWQFGANYMYSNWRGTYKGRGDKSEKYPFEGVFVRDVDEFNRYMLTTSENYGLLTKSNNPRSAASNAREKVGNYGIASNIPVPEPPVVTEVNAGITPKYVNKVPLDIAAKSAKSPILPEPVKFEPINPRINIPSDPALPDPPAFQLFLGADSNWQIGPFNDGTAAEATRPEFYNSNGTVDGRSKQNAMYHIRYTLDNHYTGDFGFPQKSIWTAFKMWTDDGAALGAYDLVYDSTTKKVKAANPDANAQKDPFRNLPNDIYFNSYNFSYNGGTNEFTSPIESSVAGGNPDNLNNQRFFVGGSRFMEVDIQGLKKMDFGGVEYKYTTVTIPERIKLHLAGPLTLGMVSQENGLTLLNKGTITDEGENTEKFIRDTPDALDLNVPLGTLKLKKSKEGYLGYKVGIAQVAENSAQNFPSPTSPGGKSEIQPMINEGTIDFKGPNSMGMYVYLYKTNNAAGSFPAKGSRAQLENKGKILLHGKESYGMRFAAYTQPDSQAFMHNNNGALISLGVNGKDKADNSVAMAIMDDRTVQDTGRVTFPTGRAVNKGTISLTGVENSVGAFINIASDITNDTTGKINIDSIINKTTGGNKQSYNIGMRSGVNADNANVGANVINKGEINLKGTYAIGMLANSSKLTNINTITSTNIKNGIGIVGINGATVENRGTIKLTGTGDTNNIGVFLDSGSKGITGTIPTGVTPSVEVIGNNSTGVLVTGKNTGGTTSNLTMAGTVKVSGNSVAGIVANGATVNLNGTGTIIVDNNGTFSAPIGKKGSYGIAVTKDKNTGLTGKFEGKNTTINAKISNPESIGLYSEGSLTVNKANITTKDGAINFFADNGGNIEIKNGGTSETGQKSLLFYTNGNGKINLSGGTLNATIKGGSTPSTRGTAFYYVAPGASYGVFNTAAIQSYFNNTFGNGTSTLNHLKLNMEAGSRLFVASNVGMNLSDTSATNLMSGITNAPTITGSNYKTFMLYLSKLTVNNVVNLDNATDPYN
;
A
#
# COMPACT_ATOMS: atom_id res chain seq x y z
N MET A 1 -16.84 20.25 -58.95
CA MET A 1 -17.45 19.85 -57.67
C MET A 1 -18.25 21.04 -57.15
N ASP A 2 -19.57 20.95 -57.24
CA ASP A 2 -20.47 22.02 -56.79
C ASP A 2 -20.33 22.22 -55.27
N ASN A 3 -20.01 23.44 -54.85
CA ASN A 3 -19.72 23.74 -53.45
C ASN A 3 -21.03 23.86 -52.66
N ASN A 4 -21.58 22.71 -52.23
CA ASN A 4 -22.91 22.59 -51.62
C ASN A 4 -23.11 23.48 -50.38
N LEU A 5 -22.06 23.76 -49.59
CA LEU A 5 -22.14 24.65 -48.43
C LEU A 5 -22.46 26.10 -48.82
N TYR A 6 -21.92 26.60 -49.94
CA TYR A 6 -22.18 27.96 -50.40
C TYR A 6 -23.63 28.11 -50.90
N LYS A 7 -24.18 27.06 -51.53
CA LYS A 7 -25.61 27.01 -51.92
C LYS A 7 -26.52 27.01 -50.69
N VAL A 8 -26.20 26.25 -49.65
CA VAL A 8 -26.96 26.21 -48.39
C VAL A 8 -26.95 27.56 -47.68
N GLU A 9 -25.78 28.19 -47.56
CA GLU A 9 -25.65 29.54 -46.99
C GLU A 9 -26.48 30.57 -47.77
N LYS A 10 -26.43 30.56 -49.10
CA LYS A 10 -27.20 31.48 -49.94
C LYS A 10 -28.71 31.30 -49.75
N ASN A 11 -29.19 30.06 -49.65
CA ASN A 11 -30.60 29.75 -49.44
C ASN A 11 -31.07 30.16 -48.05
N LEU A 12 -30.28 29.92 -47.00
CA LEU A 12 -30.60 30.32 -45.63
C LEU A 12 -30.62 31.85 -45.46
N ARG A 13 -29.69 32.56 -46.12
CA ARG A 13 -29.72 34.04 -46.19
C ARG A 13 -30.96 34.56 -46.91
N SER A 14 -31.47 33.84 -47.92
CA SER A 14 -32.71 34.18 -48.62
C SER A 14 -33.95 33.95 -47.75
N ILE A 15 -33.99 32.85 -46.99
CA ILE A 15 -35.09 32.55 -46.04
C ILE A 15 -35.14 33.60 -44.93
N ALA A 16 -33.99 33.96 -44.34
CA ALA A 16 -33.90 35.01 -43.33
C ALA A 16 -34.31 36.41 -43.85
N LYS A 17 -34.28 36.64 -45.17
CA LYS A 17 -34.81 37.88 -45.77
C LYS A 17 -36.32 37.88 -45.96
N ARG A 18 -36.94 36.71 -46.16
CA ARG A 18 -38.40 36.57 -46.34
C ARG A 18 -39.15 36.55 -45.02
N TYR A 19 -38.56 35.94 -43.99
CA TYR A 19 -39.18 35.79 -42.69
C TYR A 19 -38.44 36.64 -41.66
N LYS A 20 -39.06 37.76 -41.24
CA LYS A 20 -38.45 38.74 -40.32
C LYS A 20 -38.08 38.16 -38.94
N SER A 21 -38.67 37.02 -38.56
CA SER A 21 -38.40 36.29 -37.31
C SER A 21 -37.10 35.47 -37.35
N ILE A 22 -36.54 35.18 -38.53
CA ILE A 22 -35.34 34.36 -38.67
C ILE A 22 -34.14 35.24 -39.05
N LYS A 23 -33.15 35.34 -38.17
CA LYS A 23 -31.88 36.02 -38.48
C LYS A 23 -30.82 35.02 -38.92
N TYR A 24 -30.18 35.29 -40.07
CA TYR A 24 -29.07 34.46 -40.53
C TYR A 24 -27.87 34.56 -39.58
N SER A 25 -27.35 33.42 -39.16
CA SER A 25 -26.07 33.29 -38.45
C SER A 25 -25.36 32.03 -38.91
N THR A 26 -24.04 31.97 -38.74
CA THR A 26 -23.24 30.76 -39.00
C THR A 26 -23.73 29.59 -38.15
N GLY A 27 -24.20 29.87 -36.93
CA GLY A 27 -24.83 28.89 -36.05
C GLY A 27 -26.10 28.29 -36.66
N LEU A 28 -26.95 29.10 -37.31
CA LEU A 28 -28.15 28.61 -38.01
C LEU A 28 -27.80 27.72 -39.21
N ALA A 29 -26.73 28.04 -39.94
CA ALA A 29 -26.25 27.21 -41.04
C ALA A 29 -25.76 25.83 -40.57
N ILE A 30 -25.04 25.81 -39.45
CA ILE A 30 -24.57 24.59 -38.80
C ILE A 30 -25.76 23.78 -38.24
N LEU A 31 -26.74 24.45 -37.64
CA LEU A 31 -27.97 23.83 -37.12
C LEU A 31 -28.81 23.21 -38.25
N PHE A 32 -28.96 23.91 -39.38
CA PHE A 32 -29.65 23.39 -40.57
C PHE A 32 -28.93 22.21 -41.21
N LEU A 33 -27.59 22.20 -41.22
CA LEU A 33 -26.81 21.04 -41.67
C LEU A 33 -26.98 19.82 -40.76
N MET A 34 -27.18 20.03 -39.46
CA MET A 34 -27.37 18.96 -38.48
C MET A 34 -28.81 18.43 -38.42
N LEU A 35 -29.81 19.29 -38.60
CA LEU A 35 -31.21 18.96 -38.32
C LEU A 35 -32.13 19.09 -39.56
N GLY A 36 -31.61 19.53 -40.71
CA GLY A 36 -32.40 19.76 -41.91
C GLY A 36 -33.48 20.84 -41.72
N VAL A 37 -34.61 20.68 -42.40
CA VAL A 37 -35.77 21.61 -42.32
C VAL A 37 -36.35 21.68 -40.90
N SER A 38 -36.12 20.68 -40.06
CA SER A 38 -36.52 20.60 -38.65
C SER A 38 -35.82 21.61 -37.73
N ALA A 39 -34.82 22.35 -38.24
CA ALA A 39 -34.14 23.41 -37.50
C ALA A 39 -34.96 24.70 -37.33
N PHE A 40 -36.12 24.81 -37.99
CA PHE A 40 -37.02 25.96 -37.92
C PHE A 40 -38.25 25.66 -37.05
N SER A 41 -38.71 26.66 -36.28
CA SER A 41 -39.91 26.55 -35.44
C SER A 41 -41.19 26.44 -36.26
N GLU A 42 -42.23 25.88 -35.63
CA GLU A 42 -43.54 25.49 -36.17
C GLU A 42 -44.25 26.55 -37.05
N GLU A 43 -43.95 27.85 -36.89
CA GLU A 43 -44.51 28.96 -37.68
C GLU A 43 -44.17 28.95 -39.19
N VAL A 44 -43.23 28.11 -39.67
CA VAL A 44 -42.95 27.97 -41.12
C VAL A 44 -43.87 26.93 -41.79
N ASN A 45 -44.65 26.16 -41.02
CA ASN A 45 -45.41 25.00 -41.52
C ASN A 45 -46.91 25.23 -41.81
N ASP A 46 -47.48 26.42 -41.57
CA ASP A 46 -48.91 26.69 -41.80
C ASP A 46 -49.20 27.42 -43.14
N GLY A 47 -48.50 27.06 -44.22
CA GLY A 47 -48.71 27.71 -45.51
C GLY A 47 -48.34 26.88 -46.73
N ASN A 48 -49.33 26.14 -47.23
CA ASN A 48 -49.45 25.46 -48.54
C ASN A 48 -49.02 23.99 -48.66
N ASN A 49 -50.05 23.18 -48.99
CA ASN A 49 -50.05 21.83 -49.56
C ASN A 49 -48.75 21.39 -50.25
N THR A 50 -47.93 20.61 -49.55
CA THR A 50 -47.03 19.61 -50.14
C THR A 50 -46.87 18.42 -49.17
N PRO A 51 -46.68 17.18 -49.65
CA PRO A 51 -46.88 15.97 -48.85
C PRO A 51 -45.96 15.88 -47.62
N VAL A 52 -46.59 15.56 -46.49
CA VAL A 52 -46.00 15.24 -45.20
C VAL A 52 -45.24 13.91 -45.31
N ASP A 53 -43.95 13.95 -45.60
CA ASP A 53 -43.14 12.71 -45.57
C ASP A 53 -41.63 12.92 -45.25
N THR A 54 -41.25 14.08 -44.70
CA THR A 54 -39.84 14.35 -44.32
C THR A 54 -39.70 15.07 -42.98
N VAL A 55 -40.55 14.75 -42.00
CA VAL A 55 -40.36 15.14 -40.60
C VAL A 55 -39.92 13.89 -39.85
N ALA A 56 -38.64 13.81 -39.49
CA ALA A 56 -38.11 12.70 -38.70
C ALA A 56 -38.92 12.57 -37.41
N SER A 57 -39.43 11.37 -37.13
CA SER A 57 -40.24 11.13 -35.95
C SER A 57 -39.41 11.33 -34.67
N ARG A 58 -40.05 11.59 -33.52
CA ARG A 58 -39.35 11.72 -32.24
C ARG A 58 -38.46 10.50 -31.92
N GLU A 59 -38.85 9.33 -32.39
CA GLU A 59 -38.11 8.07 -32.22
C GLU A 59 -36.86 8.00 -33.11
N GLU A 60 -36.93 8.52 -34.34
CA GLU A 60 -35.76 8.64 -35.22
C GLU A 60 -34.75 9.68 -34.70
N ILE A 61 -35.24 10.77 -34.09
CA ILE A 61 -34.38 11.79 -33.44
C ILE A 61 -33.72 11.24 -32.17
N GLU A 62 -34.43 10.46 -31.36
CA GLU A 62 -33.87 9.77 -30.18
C GLU A 62 -32.83 8.73 -30.61
N SER A 63 -33.11 7.93 -31.66
CA SER A 63 -32.17 6.94 -32.19
C SER A 63 -30.90 7.60 -32.75
N ALA A 64 -31.03 8.71 -33.48
CA ALA A 64 -29.90 9.50 -33.95
C ALA A 64 -29.11 10.14 -32.80
N ARG A 65 -29.78 10.61 -31.73
CA ARG A 65 -29.12 11.13 -30.52
C ARG A 65 -28.32 10.04 -29.80
N GLU A 66 -28.88 8.84 -29.65
CA GLU A 66 -28.19 7.75 -28.97
C GLU A 66 -27.00 7.24 -29.81
N SER A 67 -27.16 7.13 -31.14
CA SER A 67 -26.07 6.83 -32.07
C SER A 67 -24.94 7.87 -32.03
N LEU A 68 -25.28 9.16 -31.94
CA LEU A 68 -24.30 10.24 -31.80
C LEU A 68 -23.62 10.22 -30.44
N LYS A 69 -24.34 9.91 -29.36
CA LYS A 69 -23.80 9.76 -28.01
C LYS A 69 -22.81 8.59 -27.92
N ASP A 70 -23.13 7.47 -28.57
CA ASP A 70 -22.21 6.32 -28.69
C ASP A 70 -20.99 6.65 -29.56
N SER A 71 -21.18 7.41 -30.64
CA SER A 71 -20.08 7.86 -31.51
C SER A 71 -19.16 8.86 -30.79
N VAL A 72 -19.72 9.80 -30.02
CA VAL A 72 -18.97 10.74 -29.19
C VAL A 72 -18.29 10.00 -28.03
N GLY A 73 -18.95 9.03 -27.41
CA GLY A 73 -18.36 8.16 -26.40
C GLY A 73 -17.17 7.37 -26.94
N ASN A 74 -17.30 6.79 -28.13
CA ASN A 74 -16.22 6.10 -28.83
C ASN A 74 -15.07 7.04 -29.23
N LEU A 75 -15.38 8.25 -29.72
CA LEU A 75 -14.36 9.26 -30.02
C LEU A 75 -13.63 9.72 -28.75
N GLN A 76 -14.36 9.90 -27.66
CA GLN A 76 -13.79 10.30 -26.38
C GLN A 76 -12.94 9.19 -25.78
N SER A 77 -13.35 7.92 -25.95
CA SER A 77 -12.52 6.75 -25.66
C SER A 77 -11.23 6.75 -26.48
N LYS A 78 -11.33 6.90 -27.81
CA LYS A 78 -10.15 6.94 -28.70
C LYS A 78 -9.23 8.12 -28.41
N ILE A 79 -9.77 9.28 -28.05
CA ILE A 79 -8.99 10.45 -27.63
C ILE A 79 -8.30 10.19 -26.30
N ASN A 80 -8.97 9.53 -25.35
CA ASN A 80 -8.36 9.14 -24.08
C ASN A 80 -7.26 8.08 -24.29
N ASP A 81 -7.48 7.10 -25.16
CA ASP A 81 -6.48 6.10 -25.54
C ASP A 81 -5.28 6.76 -26.22
N ALA A 82 -5.52 7.71 -27.15
CA ALA A 82 -4.45 8.48 -27.79
C ALA A 82 -3.70 9.38 -26.79
N ARG A 83 -4.38 9.97 -25.79
CA ARG A 83 -3.74 10.73 -24.71
C ARG A 83 -2.90 9.83 -23.81
N ILE A 84 -3.38 8.62 -23.51
CA ILE A 84 -2.65 7.61 -22.74
C ILE A 84 -1.41 7.16 -23.51
N GLU A 85 -1.55 6.89 -24.81
CA GLU A 85 -0.43 6.45 -25.65
C GLU A 85 0.59 7.56 -25.87
N ASN A 86 0.15 8.80 -26.09
CA ASN A 86 1.03 9.97 -26.11
C ASN A 86 1.73 10.18 -24.77
N ALA A 87 1.05 9.96 -23.64
CA ALA A 87 1.67 10.03 -22.33
C ALA A 87 2.74 8.94 -22.13
N LYS A 88 2.50 7.71 -22.60
CA LYS A 88 3.52 6.64 -22.61
C LYS A 88 4.71 7.00 -23.49
N GLN A 89 4.46 7.54 -24.69
CA GLN A 89 5.52 8.01 -25.59
C GLN A 89 6.30 9.18 -24.98
N LEU A 90 5.63 10.12 -24.28
CA LEU A 90 6.28 11.21 -23.57
C LEU A 90 7.15 10.71 -22.40
N VAL A 91 6.69 9.68 -21.67
CA VAL A 91 7.46 9.05 -20.60
C VAL A 91 8.64 8.29 -21.16
N GLY A 92 8.48 7.58 -22.29
CA GLY A 92 9.56 6.92 -23.01
C GLY A 92 10.61 7.91 -23.52
N ALA A 93 10.17 8.99 -24.18
CA ALA A 93 11.04 10.07 -24.63
C ALA A 93 11.72 10.79 -23.46
N ARG A 94 11.05 10.96 -22.31
CA ARG A 94 11.67 11.47 -21.08
C ARG A 94 12.70 10.51 -20.52
N LEU A 95 12.49 9.20 -20.59
CA LEU A 95 13.45 8.18 -20.17
C LEU A 95 14.67 8.15 -21.11
N GLU A 96 14.49 8.30 -22.42
CA GLU A 96 15.58 8.49 -23.37
C GLU A 96 16.33 9.81 -23.10
N LEU A 97 15.60 10.91 -22.82
CA LEU A 97 16.22 12.18 -22.47
C LEU A 97 17.00 12.08 -21.15
N VAL A 98 16.47 11.36 -20.16
CA VAL A 98 17.17 11.08 -18.89
C VAL A 98 18.37 10.19 -19.13
N GLN A 99 18.30 9.18 -20.01
CA GLN A 99 19.45 8.36 -20.38
C GLN A 99 20.51 9.15 -21.15
N LEU A 100 20.10 10.09 -22.02
CA LEU A 100 21.00 11.01 -22.72
C LEU A 100 21.58 12.07 -21.76
N MET A 101 20.82 12.52 -20.76
CA MET A 101 21.30 13.38 -19.69
C MET A 101 22.22 12.64 -18.71
N GLU A 102 21.96 11.37 -18.37
CA GLU A 102 22.81 10.51 -17.53
C GLU A 102 24.10 10.11 -18.26
N GLN A 103 24.06 9.97 -19.60
CA GLN A 103 25.28 9.86 -20.42
C GLN A 103 26.00 11.22 -20.55
N GLY A 104 25.26 12.35 -20.50
CA GLY A 104 25.82 13.70 -20.48
C GLY A 104 26.46 14.12 -19.14
N ASP A 105 25.97 13.60 -18.02
CA ASP A 105 26.47 13.89 -16.66
C ASP A 105 27.76 13.12 -16.30
N GLN A 106 28.26 12.26 -17.19
CA GLN A 106 29.66 11.81 -17.16
C GLN A 106 30.63 12.83 -17.79
N VAL A 107 30.16 14.02 -18.20
CA VAL A 107 30.99 15.16 -18.60
C VAL A 107 30.54 16.46 -17.91
N VAL A 108 30.53 16.49 -16.58
CA VAL A 108 30.42 17.77 -15.85
C VAL A 108 31.80 18.40 -15.69
N LYS A 109 32.02 19.50 -16.43
CA LYS A 109 33.16 20.41 -16.30
C LYS A 109 33.10 21.15 -14.94
N SER A 110 34.28 21.38 -14.38
CA SER A 110 34.54 22.11 -13.14
C SER A 110 34.03 23.57 -13.14
N PRO A 111 33.69 24.17 -11.97
CA PRO A 111 33.18 25.54 -11.89
C PRO A 111 34.24 26.61 -12.21
N TRP A 112 33.76 27.73 -12.76
CA TRP A 112 34.51 28.90 -13.28
C TRP A 112 35.47 29.57 -12.28
N SER A 113 35.36 29.31 -10.98
CA SER A 113 36.28 29.83 -9.95
C SER A 113 37.64 29.11 -9.92
N SER A 114 37.77 27.95 -10.56
CA SER A 114 38.99 27.13 -10.54
C SER A 114 40.04 27.47 -11.60
N TRP A 115 39.71 28.36 -12.56
CA TRP A 115 40.61 28.72 -13.67
C TRP A 115 41.46 29.97 -13.45
N GLN A 116 41.15 30.81 -12.45
CA GLN A 116 41.83 32.10 -12.31
C GLN A 116 42.94 32.13 -11.24
N PHE A 117 42.98 31.17 -10.32
CA PHE A 117 43.95 31.19 -9.20
C PHE A 117 44.68 29.89 -8.92
N GLY A 118 44.56 28.85 -9.76
CA GLY A 118 45.40 27.65 -9.67
C GLY A 118 45.42 26.98 -8.28
N ALA A 119 44.33 27.08 -7.50
CA ALA A 119 44.26 26.51 -6.16
C ALA A 119 43.67 25.10 -6.21
N ASN A 120 44.55 24.08 -6.21
CA ASN A 120 44.19 22.74 -5.78
C ASN A 120 44.43 22.65 -4.27
N TYR A 121 43.37 22.49 -3.48
CA TYR A 121 43.50 22.06 -2.09
C TYR A 121 43.96 20.60 -2.07
N MET A 122 45.26 20.38 -1.83
CA MET A 122 45.79 19.09 -1.40
C MET A 122 46.33 19.22 0.02
N TYR A 123 45.60 18.67 0.99
CA TYR A 123 46.21 18.26 2.25
C TYR A 123 46.92 16.92 2.00
N SER A 124 48.21 17.00 1.71
CA SER A 124 49.12 15.86 1.68
C SER A 124 49.66 15.59 3.08
N ASN A 125 49.38 14.42 3.65
CA ASN A 125 50.30 13.84 4.60
C ASN A 125 51.50 13.29 3.80
N TRP A 126 52.68 13.65 4.26
CA TRP A 126 53.92 13.74 3.50
C TRP A 126 54.62 12.39 3.44
N ARG A 127 54.73 11.79 2.22
CA ARG A 127 55.61 10.67 1.78
C ARG A 127 54.94 9.39 1.25
N GLY A 128 53.93 9.50 0.38
CA GLY A 128 53.52 8.36 -0.45
C GLY A 128 52.86 8.78 -1.77
N THR A 129 53.41 8.32 -2.89
CA THR A 129 52.82 8.52 -4.22
C THR A 129 51.50 7.76 -4.34
N TYR A 130 50.43 8.44 -4.77
CA TYR A 130 49.08 7.89 -4.95
C TYR A 130 49.09 6.66 -5.89
N LYS A 131 48.51 5.54 -5.41
CA LYS A 131 48.48 4.26 -6.13
C LYS A 131 47.75 4.42 -7.48
N GLY A 132 48.47 4.15 -8.57
CA GLY A 132 47.89 3.98 -9.90
C GLY A 132 48.38 4.93 -10.99
N ARG A 133 49.23 5.92 -10.71
CA ARG A 133 49.76 6.83 -11.77
C ARG A 133 51.16 6.49 -12.31
N GLY A 134 51.96 5.69 -11.60
CA GLY A 134 53.30 5.27 -12.08
C GLY A 134 53.32 4.02 -12.97
N ASP A 135 52.24 3.24 -12.97
CA ASP A 135 52.25 1.86 -13.50
C ASP A 135 51.94 1.74 -15.01
N LYS A 136 51.63 2.82 -15.71
CA LYS A 136 51.20 2.75 -17.13
C LYS A 136 52.35 2.64 -18.12
N SER A 137 53.45 3.37 -17.93
CA SER A 137 54.59 3.34 -18.86
C SER A 137 55.44 2.07 -18.74
N GLU A 138 55.35 1.37 -17.61
CA GLU A 138 56.08 0.12 -17.36
C GLU A 138 55.28 -1.14 -17.79
N LYS A 139 53.93 -1.07 -17.78
CA LYS A 139 53.04 -2.22 -18.12
C LYS A 139 52.55 -2.27 -19.57
N TYR A 140 52.64 -1.19 -20.34
CA TYR A 140 52.19 -1.14 -21.74
C TYR A 140 53.32 -0.65 -22.65
N PRO A 141 54.26 -1.54 -23.06
CA PRO A 141 55.50 -1.15 -23.73
C PRO A 141 55.32 -0.58 -25.16
N PHE A 142 54.16 -0.77 -25.79
CA PHE A 142 53.93 -0.38 -27.19
C PHE A 142 52.45 -0.12 -27.53
N GLU A 143 52.09 1.12 -27.89
CA GLU A 143 50.76 1.45 -28.43
C GLU A 143 50.84 1.66 -29.95
N GLY A 144 50.57 0.61 -30.74
CA GLY A 144 50.57 0.67 -32.21
C GLY A 144 50.19 -0.66 -32.89
N VAL A 145 50.19 -0.69 -34.23
CA VAL A 145 49.83 -1.89 -35.04
C VAL A 145 51.07 -2.76 -35.28
N PHE A 146 50.97 -4.07 -35.01
CA PHE A 146 52.04 -5.03 -35.32
C PHE A 146 52.17 -5.27 -36.84
N VAL A 147 53.40 -5.44 -37.31
CA VAL A 147 53.77 -5.62 -38.71
C VAL A 147 54.25 -7.07 -38.92
N ARG A 148 53.82 -7.70 -40.03
CA ARG A 148 54.23 -9.06 -40.42
C ARG A 148 55.68 -9.06 -40.93
N ASP A 149 56.38 -10.18 -40.79
CA ASP A 149 57.74 -10.35 -41.32
C ASP A 149 57.75 -10.18 -42.84
N VAL A 150 58.85 -9.72 -43.45
CA VAL A 150 58.95 -9.57 -44.91
C VAL A 150 59.13 -10.91 -45.62
N ASP A 151 59.74 -11.92 -44.98
CA ASP A 151 59.89 -13.27 -45.52
C ASP A 151 58.65 -14.11 -45.24
N GLU A 152 58.00 -14.62 -46.29
CA GLU A 152 56.77 -15.40 -46.19
C GLU A 152 56.96 -16.74 -45.48
N PHE A 153 58.14 -17.37 -45.60
CA PHE A 153 58.38 -18.68 -44.99
C PHE A 153 58.40 -18.60 -43.46
N ASN A 154 58.95 -17.50 -42.93
CA ASN A 154 59.04 -17.24 -41.49
C ASN A 154 57.67 -16.94 -40.85
N ARG A 155 56.69 -16.49 -41.63
CA ARG A 155 55.31 -16.23 -41.15
C ARG A 155 54.54 -17.51 -40.82
N TYR A 156 54.90 -18.64 -41.44
CA TYR A 156 54.17 -19.90 -41.35
C TYR A 156 54.94 -21.01 -40.61
N MET A 157 56.09 -20.70 -40.03
CA MET A 157 56.83 -21.65 -39.18
C MET A 157 56.15 -21.80 -37.81
N LEU A 158 55.72 -23.02 -37.47
CA LEU A 158 55.10 -23.30 -36.17
C LEU A 158 56.08 -23.08 -35.01
N THR A 159 55.57 -22.55 -33.90
CA THR A 159 56.31 -22.34 -32.65
C THR A 159 56.88 -23.63 -32.04
N THR A 160 56.39 -24.79 -32.47
CA THR A 160 56.82 -26.13 -32.04
C THR A 160 57.83 -26.78 -32.98
N SER A 161 58.15 -26.15 -34.13
CA SER A 161 59.17 -26.65 -35.05
C SER A 161 60.57 -26.49 -34.43
N GLU A 162 61.42 -27.51 -34.58
CA GLU A 162 62.84 -27.44 -34.14
C GLU A 162 63.59 -26.26 -34.79
N ASN A 163 63.14 -25.82 -35.97
CA ASN A 163 63.72 -24.69 -36.69
C ASN A 163 63.22 -23.32 -36.19
N TYR A 164 62.16 -23.24 -35.36
CA TYR A 164 61.58 -21.96 -34.89
C TYR A 164 62.55 -21.10 -34.07
N GLY A 165 63.51 -21.75 -33.39
CA GLY A 165 64.60 -21.07 -32.69
C GLY A 165 65.66 -20.45 -33.60
N LEU A 166 65.67 -20.77 -34.91
CA LEU A 166 66.64 -20.25 -35.88
C LEU A 166 66.23 -18.91 -36.49
N LEU A 167 65.00 -18.45 -36.25
CA LEU A 167 64.54 -17.12 -36.68
C LEU A 167 65.34 -16.03 -35.95
N THR A 168 65.85 -15.06 -36.71
CA THR A 168 66.71 -13.99 -36.17
C THR A 168 65.97 -13.16 -35.12
N LYS A 169 66.53 -13.08 -33.92
CA LYS A 169 66.01 -12.25 -32.82
C LYS A 169 66.13 -10.77 -33.19
N SER A 170 65.01 -10.06 -33.20
CA SER A 170 64.95 -8.62 -33.44
C SER A 170 64.64 -7.85 -32.16
N ASN A 171 64.99 -6.57 -32.10
CA ASN A 171 64.60 -5.69 -31.00
C ASN A 171 63.42 -4.78 -31.38
N ASN A 172 62.75 -5.05 -32.52
CA ASN A 172 61.65 -4.24 -33.04
C ASN A 172 60.34 -4.54 -32.28
N PRO A 173 59.80 -3.59 -31.48
CA PRO A 173 58.57 -3.80 -30.73
C PRO A 173 57.33 -3.92 -31.61
N ARG A 174 57.44 -3.65 -32.92
CA ARG A 174 56.35 -3.78 -33.90
C ARG A 174 56.27 -5.16 -34.58
N SER A 175 57.19 -6.09 -34.35
CA SER A 175 57.15 -7.41 -35.01
C SER A 175 56.01 -8.28 -34.46
N ALA A 176 55.30 -9.01 -35.34
CA ALA A 176 54.22 -9.91 -34.96
C ALA A 176 54.70 -11.29 -34.44
N ALA A 177 55.91 -11.73 -34.78
CA ALA A 177 56.47 -13.02 -34.36
C ALA A 177 57.02 -12.96 -32.93
N SER A 178 56.64 -13.92 -32.07
CA SER A 178 56.90 -13.89 -30.62
C SER A 178 58.35 -14.14 -30.22
N ASN A 179 59.08 -14.97 -30.97
CA ASN A 179 60.51 -15.24 -30.77
C ASN A 179 61.41 -14.04 -31.13
N ALA A 180 60.94 -13.12 -31.96
CA ALA A 180 61.60 -11.85 -32.27
C ALA A 180 61.30 -10.72 -31.26
N ARG A 181 60.73 -11.04 -30.07
CA ARG A 181 60.39 -10.09 -28.98
C ARG A 181 60.99 -10.50 -27.63
N GLU A 182 62.23 -11.01 -27.61
CA GLU A 182 62.88 -11.63 -26.43
C GLU A 182 63.05 -10.70 -25.19
N LYS A 183 62.79 -9.39 -25.31
CA LYS A 183 62.93 -8.42 -24.21
C LYS A 183 61.67 -7.59 -23.91
N VAL A 184 60.50 -7.97 -24.44
CA VAL A 184 59.24 -7.27 -24.16
C VAL A 184 58.42 -8.12 -23.17
N GLY A 185 58.36 -7.67 -21.91
CA GLY A 185 57.51 -8.31 -20.89
C GLY A 185 56.01 -8.27 -21.26
N ASN A 186 55.21 -9.10 -20.60
CA ASN A 186 53.77 -9.25 -20.85
C ASN A 186 53.05 -7.91 -21.08
N TYR A 187 52.23 -7.85 -22.12
CA TYR A 187 51.49 -6.65 -22.49
C TYR A 187 50.25 -6.48 -21.59
N GLY A 188 50.31 -5.52 -20.67
CA GLY A 188 49.21 -5.25 -19.73
C GLY A 188 49.03 -6.31 -18.64
N ILE A 189 47.85 -6.33 -18.02
CA ILE A 189 47.52 -7.14 -16.82
C ILE A 189 46.97 -8.53 -17.18
N ALA A 190 46.96 -8.90 -18.46
CA ALA A 190 46.44 -10.17 -18.95
C ALA A 190 47.57 -11.12 -19.34
N SER A 191 47.51 -12.38 -18.88
CA SER A 191 48.37 -13.46 -19.36
C SER A 191 47.77 -14.03 -20.66
N ASN A 192 48.42 -13.79 -21.80
CA ASN A 192 47.96 -14.37 -23.07
C ASN A 192 48.47 -15.81 -23.20
N ILE A 193 47.57 -16.76 -23.35
CA ILE A 193 47.86 -18.15 -23.75
C ILE A 193 47.82 -18.18 -25.29
N PRO A 194 48.94 -18.44 -26.00
CA PRO A 194 48.90 -18.55 -27.46
C PRO A 194 48.14 -19.81 -27.87
N VAL A 195 47.17 -19.66 -28.77
CA VAL A 195 46.46 -20.78 -29.42
C VAL A 195 47.11 -21.01 -30.79
N PRO A 196 47.76 -22.16 -31.05
CA PRO A 196 48.39 -22.45 -32.34
C PRO A 196 47.34 -22.71 -33.42
N GLU A 197 47.53 -22.15 -34.62
CA GLU A 197 46.73 -22.51 -35.79
C GLU A 197 47.16 -23.90 -36.34
N PRO A 198 46.24 -24.67 -36.97
CA PRO A 198 46.56 -26.01 -37.47
C PRO A 198 47.55 -25.97 -38.65
N PRO A 199 48.54 -26.89 -38.71
CA PRO A 199 49.50 -26.94 -39.81
C PRO A 199 48.84 -27.33 -41.14
N VAL A 200 49.17 -26.60 -42.22
CA VAL A 200 48.82 -26.95 -43.59
C VAL A 200 49.94 -27.79 -44.18
N VAL A 201 49.63 -29.02 -44.62
CA VAL A 201 50.58 -29.93 -45.27
C VAL A 201 50.71 -29.54 -46.73
N THR A 202 51.95 -29.36 -47.21
CA THR A 202 52.24 -29.18 -48.64
C THR A 202 52.95 -30.43 -49.15
N GLU A 203 52.28 -31.24 -49.96
CA GLU A 203 52.88 -32.41 -50.59
C GLU A 203 53.63 -32.02 -51.87
N VAL A 204 54.89 -32.44 -52.00
CA VAL A 204 55.68 -32.31 -53.23
C VAL A 204 55.86 -33.70 -53.81
N ASN A 205 55.15 -34.02 -54.90
CA ASN A 205 55.31 -35.27 -55.64
C ASN A 205 56.26 -35.07 -56.82
N ALA A 206 57.32 -35.87 -56.87
CA ALA A 206 58.13 -36.07 -58.07
C ALA A 206 57.75 -37.44 -58.68
N GLY A 207 57.13 -37.44 -59.86
CA GLY A 207 56.74 -38.68 -60.55
C GLY A 207 56.61 -38.49 -62.06
N ILE A 208 57.49 -39.15 -62.80
CA ILE A 208 57.62 -39.15 -64.27
C ILE A 208 56.47 -39.94 -64.91
N THR A 209 55.96 -39.45 -66.04
CA THR A 209 54.92 -40.06 -66.88
C THR A 209 55.46 -41.14 -67.82
N PRO A 210 54.84 -42.35 -67.87
CA PRO A 210 54.89 -43.22 -69.04
C PRO A 210 53.64 -43.09 -69.92
N LYS A 211 53.87 -43.29 -71.21
CA LYS A 211 52.95 -43.23 -72.34
C LYS A 211 51.70 -44.12 -72.18
N TYR A 212 50.53 -43.50 -72.31
CA TYR A 212 49.26 -44.06 -72.80
C TYR A 212 48.69 -45.32 -72.11
N VAL A 213 47.62 -45.13 -71.32
CA VAL A 213 46.49 -46.08 -71.26
C VAL A 213 45.18 -45.30 -71.19
N ASN A 214 44.36 -45.47 -72.23
CA ASN A 214 42.98 -45.00 -72.31
C ASN A 214 42.05 -45.96 -71.54
N LYS A 215 41.43 -45.50 -70.45
CA LYS A 215 40.19 -46.08 -69.91
C LYS A 215 39.25 -44.94 -69.50
N VAL A 216 38.05 -45.01 -70.04
CA VAL A 216 36.92 -44.09 -69.86
C VAL A 216 36.64 -43.83 -68.36
N PRO A 217 36.32 -42.58 -67.94
CA PRO A 217 36.00 -42.28 -66.55
C PRO A 217 34.78 -43.09 -66.09
N LEU A 218 34.91 -43.79 -64.96
CA LEU A 218 33.74 -44.18 -64.17
C LEU A 218 33.29 -42.93 -63.42
N ASP A 219 32.17 -42.34 -63.81
CA ASP A 219 31.51 -41.29 -63.04
C ASP A 219 30.84 -41.93 -61.81
N ILE A 220 31.61 -42.11 -60.75
CA ILE A 220 31.06 -42.35 -59.41
C ILE A 220 30.93 -40.97 -58.79
N ALA A 221 29.71 -40.42 -58.82
CA ALA A 221 29.36 -39.25 -58.05
C ALA A 221 29.81 -39.47 -56.59
N ALA A 222 30.73 -38.63 -56.11
CA ALA A 222 31.15 -38.65 -54.72
C ALA A 222 29.88 -38.53 -53.86
N LYS A 223 29.60 -39.53 -53.03
CA LYS A 223 28.53 -39.43 -52.04
C LYS A 223 28.84 -38.20 -51.18
N SER A 224 28.01 -37.18 -51.29
CA SER A 224 27.98 -36.05 -50.37
C SER A 224 27.95 -36.59 -48.95
N ALA A 225 29.00 -36.30 -48.17
CA ALA A 225 29.01 -36.59 -46.75
C ALA A 225 27.87 -35.80 -46.10
N LYS A 226 26.81 -36.48 -45.69
CA LYS A 226 25.75 -35.89 -44.87
C LYS A 226 26.35 -35.64 -43.48
N SER A 227 26.90 -34.45 -43.24
CA SER A 227 27.21 -34.02 -41.88
C SER A 227 25.90 -34.04 -41.07
N PRO A 228 25.84 -34.77 -39.95
CA PRO A 228 24.64 -34.79 -39.11
C PRO A 228 24.36 -33.36 -38.63
N ILE A 229 23.15 -32.87 -38.91
CA ILE A 229 22.66 -31.62 -38.31
C ILE A 229 22.44 -31.92 -36.82
N LEU A 230 23.31 -31.37 -35.97
CA LEU A 230 23.16 -31.51 -34.52
C LEU A 230 21.81 -30.90 -34.12
N PRO A 231 20.95 -31.64 -33.43
CA PRO A 231 19.68 -31.09 -32.97
C PRO A 231 19.93 -29.99 -31.93
N GLU A 232 19.13 -28.93 -32.00
CA GLU A 232 19.15 -27.88 -31.00
C GLU A 232 18.76 -28.48 -29.62
N PRO A 233 19.63 -28.39 -28.60
CA PRO A 233 19.40 -29.03 -27.32
C PRO A 233 18.31 -28.29 -26.52
N VAL A 234 17.43 -29.03 -25.84
CA VAL A 234 16.61 -28.45 -24.76
C VAL A 234 17.55 -28.15 -23.61
N LYS A 235 17.76 -26.86 -23.31
CA LYS A 235 18.50 -26.44 -22.12
C LYS A 235 17.50 -26.03 -21.04
N PHE A 236 17.50 -26.76 -19.94
CA PHE A 236 16.80 -26.33 -18.73
C PHE A 236 17.78 -25.47 -17.93
N GLU A 237 17.58 -24.15 -17.95
CA GLU A 237 18.21 -23.22 -17.02
C GLU A 237 17.16 -22.77 -16.00
N PRO A 238 16.83 -23.58 -14.97
CA PRO A 238 15.87 -23.16 -13.98
C PRO A 238 16.32 -21.87 -13.30
N ILE A 239 15.38 -20.95 -13.16
CA ILE A 239 15.60 -19.66 -12.51
C ILE A 239 15.00 -19.76 -11.11
N ASN A 240 15.82 -19.51 -10.08
CA ASN A 240 15.33 -19.47 -8.70
C ASN A 240 14.21 -18.41 -8.58
N PRO A 241 13.13 -18.69 -7.81
CA PRO A 241 12.00 -17.79 -7.71
C PRO A 241 12.40 -16.37 -7.35
N ARG A 242 11.87 -15.41 -8.11
CA ARG A 242 12.02 -14.00 -7.79
C ARG A 242 10.85 -13.56 -6.91
N ILE A 243 11.11 -13.44 -5.62
CA ILE A 243 10.11 -12.98 -4.65
C ILE A 243 10.21 -11.46 -4.50
N ASN A 244 9.11 -10.77 -4.78
CA ASN A 244 8.99 -9.33 -4.53
C ASN A 244 8.50 -9.14 -3.10
N ILE A 245 9.39 -8.68 -2.21
CA ILE A 245 9.04 -8.30 -0.85
C ILE A 245 8.67 -6.81 -0.89
N PRO A 246 7.48 -6.41 -0.39
CA PRO A 246 7.12 -5.00 -0.34
C PRO A 246 8.08 -4.23 0.57
N SER A 247 8.33 -2.96 0.25
CA SER A 247 9.04 -2.07 1.16
C SER A 247 8.25 -1.90 2.46
N ASP A 248 8.96 -1.69 3.57
CA ASP A 248 8.34 -1.45 4.86
C ASP A 248 7.32 -0.29 4.74
N PRO A 249 6.07 -0.48 5.21
CA PRO A 249 5.09 0.58 5.19
C PRO A 249 5.53 1.72 6.10
N ALA A 250 5.29 2.96 5.67
CA ALA A 250 5.25 4.11 6.54
C ALA A 250 4.04 3.88 7.46
N LEU A 251 4.32 3.55 8.71
CA LEU A 251 3.27 3.36 9.71
C LEU A 251 2.75 4.75 10.06
N PRO A 252 1.53 5.13 9.65
CA PRO A 252 1.09 6.51 9.83
C PRO A 252 0.94 6.82 11.30
N ASP A 253 1.82 7.66 11.84
CA ASP A 253 1.70 8.04 13.24
C ASP A 253 0.38 8.78 13.44
N PRO A 254 -0.37 8.45 14.50
CA PRO A 254 -1.57 9.20 14.81
C PRO A 254 -1.20 10.68 14.99
N PRO A 255 -2.07 11.63 14.62
CA PRO A 255 -1.78 13.06 14.75
C PRO A 255 -1.21 13.44 16.14
N ALA A 256 -0.03 14.06 16.17
CA ALA A 256 0.74 14.24 17.41
C ALA A 256 0.22 15.37 18.32
N PHE A 257 -0.77 16.15 17.89
CA PHE A 257 -1.25 17.30 18.67
C PHE A 257 -2.18 16.87 19.82
N GLN A 258 -2.17 17.65 20.89
CA GLN A 258 -3.02 17.50 22.07
C GLN A 258 -3.70 18.83 22.33
N LEU A 259 -4.96 18.79 22.77
CA LEU A 259 -5.68 19.99 23.15
C LEU A 259 -5.98 19.92 24.63
N PHE A 260 -5.23 20.70 25.41
CA PHE A 260 -5.63 21.04 26.76
C PHE A 260 -6.70 22.13 26.68
N LEU A 261 -7.90 21.79 27.12
CA LEU A 261 -9.06 22.66 27.13
C LEU A 261 -9.44 22.82 28.60
N GLY A 262 -9.11 23.96 29.19
CA GLY A 262 -9.43 24.24 30.59
C GLY A 262 -10.93 24.43 30.77
N ALA A 263 -11.46 23.95 31.89
CA ALA A 263 -12.83 24.20 32.34
C ALA A 263 -13.05 25.69 32.65
N ASP A 264 -14.31 26.14 32.57
CA ASP A 264 -14.75 27.45 33.10
C ASP A 264 -14.34 27.62 34.56
N SER A 265 -14.09 28.86 34.98
CA SER A 265 -13.88 29.16 36.39
C SER A 265 -15.21 29.33 37.12
N ASN A 266 -15.33 28.67 38.28
CA ASN A 266 -16.47 28.83 39.19
C ASN A 266 -16.50 30.19 39.91
N TRP A 267 -15.46 31.03 39.73
CA TRP A 267 -15.37 32.36 40.33
C TRP A 267 -16.28 33.39 39.64
N GLN A 268 -16.43 33.29 38.31
CA GLN A 268 -17.39 34.10 37.58
C GLN A 268 -18.78 33.48 37.76
N ILE A 269 -19.48 33.91 38.80
CA ILE A 269 -20.85 33.44 39.08
C ILE A 269 -21.75 33.83 37.90
N GLY A 270 -22.66 32.91 37.56
CA GLY A 270 -23.59 33.04 36.44
C GLY A 270 -24.39 34.34 36.41
N PRO A 271 -25.18 34.56 35.35
CA PRO A 271 -25.75 35.84 34.91
C PRO A 271 -26.81 36.46 35.86
N PHE A 272 -26.93 35.97 37.10
CA PHE A 272 -27.80 36.45 38.16
C PHE A 272 -27.13 37.42 39.14
N ASN A 273 -25.79 37.54 39.13
CA ASN A 273 -25.06 38.41 40.06
C ASN A 273 -24.24 39.48 39.32
N ASP A 274 -24.65 40.74 39.44
CA ASP A 274 -24.03 41.89 38.77
C ASP A 274 -22.53 42.07 39.13
N GLY A 275 -22.11 41.65 40.33
CA GLY A 275 -20.73 41.79 40.80
C GLY A 275 -19.72 40.93 40.05
N THR A 276 -20.11 39.74 39.62
CA THR A 276 -19.21 38.69 39.08
C THR A 276 -19.59 38.19 37.68
N ALA A 277 -20.72 38.66 37.12
CA ALA A 277 -21.11 38.34 35.75
C ALA A 277 -20.07 38.81 34.71
N ALA A 278 -20.00 38.06 33.61
CA ALA A 278 -19.08 38.27 32.51
C ALA A 278 -19.44 39.48 31.64
N GLU A 279 -18.43 40.16 31.08
CA GLU A 279 -18.69 41.21 30.09
C GLU A 279 -19.25 40.62 28.80
N ALA A 280 -20.25 41.30 28.25
CA ALA A 280 -20.93 40.90 27.02
C ALA A 280 -20.46 41.73 25.83
N THR A 281 -20.49 41.13 24.63
CA THR A 281 -20.29 41.82 23.36
C THR A 281 -21.18 43.06 23.31
N ARG A 282 -20.61 44.23 23.02
CA ARG A 282 -21.40 45.46 22.95
C ARG A 282 -22.39 45.39 21.78
N PRO A 283 -23.64 45.87 21.94
CA PRO A 283 -24.66 45.81 20.88
C PRO A 283 -24.22 46.48 19.56
N GLU A 284 -23.41 47.52 19.61
CA GLU A 284 -22.87 48.23 18.44
C GLU A 284 -21.71 47.52 17.74
N PHE A 285 -21.22 46.40 18.26
CA PHE A 285 -20.08 45.68 17.68
C PHE A 285 -20.47 44.84 16.45
N TYR A 286 -21.70 44.32 16.40
CA TYR A 286 -22.18 43.46 15.32
C TYR A 286 -23.62 43.81 14.90
N ASN A 287 -24.01 43.36 13.71
CA ASN A 287 -25.37 43.38 13.23
C ASN A 287 -25.69 42.05 12.50
N SER A 288 -26.81 41.99 11.78
CA SER A 288 -27.23 40.78 11.06
C SER A 288 -26.24 40.29 10.00
N ASN A 289 -25.29 41.14 9.57
CA ASN A 289 -24.32 40.85 8.51
C ASN A 289 -22.90 40.57 9.02
N GLY A 290 -22.68 40.54 10.34
CA GLY A 290 -21.36 40.38 10.94
C GLY A 290 -20.95 41.56 11.82
N THR A 291 -19.64 41.69 12.08
CA THR A 291 -19.12 42.86 12.80
C THR A 291 -19.32 44.13 11.97
N VAL A 292 -19.62 45.26 12.62
CA VAL A 292 -19.93 46.53 11.94
C VAL A 292 -18.77 47.02 11.07
N ASP A 293 -17.53 46.68 11.43
CA ASP A 293 -16.32 46.97 10.67
C ASP A 293 -15.97 45.94 9.59
N GLY A 294 -16.81 44.91 9.41
CA GLY A 294 -16.66 43.86 8.39
C GLY A 294 -15.47 42.91 8.61
N ARG A 295 -14.86 42.89 9.80
CA ARG A 295 -13.69 42.03 10.07
C ARG A 295 -14.05 40.58 10.33
N SER A 296 -15.25 40.30 10.85
CA SER A 296 -15.75 38.95 11.12
C SER A 296 -17.24 38.83 10.78
N LYS A 297 -17.70 37.59 10.56
CA LYS A 297 -19.12 37.27 10.36
C LYS A 297 -19.92 37.09 11.64
N GLN A 298 -19.30 37.28 12.81
CA GLN A 298 -19.97 37.20 14.11
C GLN A 298 -21.29 37.97 14.14
N ASN A 299 -22.37 37.27 14.50
CA ASN A 299 -23.74 37.79 14.38
C ASN A 299 -24.59 37.55 15.64
N ALA A 300 -23.95 37.22 16.76
CA ALA A 300 -24.60 37.05 18.06
C ALA A 300 -23.75 37.67 19.18
N MET A 301 -24.41 37.91 20.32
CA MET A 301 -23.76 38.36 21.55
C MET A 301 -23.04 37.17 22.19
N TYR A 302 -21.78 37.38 22.54
CA TYR A 302 -20.98 36.44 23.34
C TYR A 302 -20.52 37.14 24.62
N HIS A 303 -19.95 36.38 25.54
CA HIS A 303 -19.32 36.94 26.73
C HIS A 303 -17.90 36.42 26.91
N ILE A 304 -17.07 37.22 27.57
CA ILE A 304 -15.69 36.85 27.90
C ILE A 304 -15.64 36.12 29.24
N ARG A 305 -15.04 34.95 29.24
CA ARG A 305 -14.87 34.10 30.42
C ARG A 305 -13.41 33.70 30.57
N TYR A 306 -13.05 33.22 31.75
CA TYR A 306 -11.70 32.79 32.07
C TYR A 306 -11.70 31.37 32.63
N THR A 307 -10.70 30.59 32.23
CA THR A 307 -10.53 29.23 32.75
C THR A 307 -10.17 29.25 34.24
N LEU A 308 -10.11 28.06 34.85
CA LEU A 308 -9.55 27.70 36.17
C LEU A 308 -8.87 28.82 36.99
N ASP A 309 -9.13 28.87 38.29
CA ASP A 309 -8.42 29.74 39.23
C ASP A 309 -7.24 29.02 39.93
N ASN A 310 -6.64 29.68 40.93
CA ASN A 310 -5.50 29.14 41.66
C ASN A 310 -5.80 27.86 42.46
N HIS A 311 -7.06 27.61 42.85
CA HIS A 311 -7.49 26.43 43.59
C HIS A 311 -7.18 25.15 42.80
N TYR A 312 -7.38 25.16 41.49
CA TYR A 312 -7.12 24.00 40.63
C TYR A 312 -5.66 23.60 40.54
N THR A 313 -4.77 24.57 40.70
CA THR A 313 -3.33 24.34 40.56
C THR A 313 -2.72 23.89 41.87
N GLY A 314 -3.16 24.48 42.99
CA GLY A 314 -2.74 24.04 44.33
C GLY A 314 -3.33 22.69 44.71
N ASP A 315 -4.65 22.56 44.63
CA ASP A 315 -5.37 21.45 45.25
C ASP A 315 -5.57 20.26 44.29
N PHE A 316 -5.63 20.52 42.98
CA PHE A 316 -5.86 19.48 41.96
C PHE A 316 -4.66 19.27 41.00
N GLY A 317 -3.62 20.11 41.11
CA GLY A 317 -2.35 19.90 40.41
C GLY A 317 -2.43 20.18 38.90
N PHE A 318 -3.37 21.02 38.48
CA PHE A 318 -3.41 21.55 37.12
C PHE A 318 -2.22 22.50 36.88
N PRO A 319 -1.79 22.69 35.62
CA PRO A 319 -0.68 23.58 35.31
C PRO A 319 -0.98 25.03 35.73
N GLN A 320 -0.03 25.71 36.38
CA GLN A 320 -0.21 27.13 36.75
C GLN A 320 -0.54 28.03 35.53
N LYS A 321 -0.06 27.64 34.35
CA LYS A 321 -0.34 28.34 33.08
C LYS A 321 -1.78 28.19 32.57
N SER A 322 -2.62 27.33 33.16
CA SER A 322 -4.05 27.28 32.82
C SER A 322 -4.90 28.28 33.60
N ILE A 323 -4.31 29.01 34.54
CA ILE A 323 -5.06 29.95 35.37
C ILE A 323 -5.51 31.16 34.54
N TRP A 324 -6.77 31.55 34.69
CA TRP A 324 -7.33 32.80 34.18
C TRP A 324 -7.08 33.03 32.68
N THR A 325 -7.12 31.97 31.89
CA THR A 325 -6.91 32.03 30.44
C THR A 325 -8.22 32.38 29.76
N ALA A 326 -8.21 33.46 28.98
CA ALA A 326 -9.41 34.03 28.37
C ALA A 326 -9.98 33.17 27.23
N PHE A 327 -11.31 33.11 27.15
CA PHE A 327 -12.06 32.48 26.06
C PHE A 327 -13.46 33.11 25.91
N LYS A 328 -14.06 32.99 24.72
CA LYS A 328 -15.45 33.41 24.51
C LYS A 328 -16.43 32.29 24.79
N MET A 329 -17.60 32.65 25.27
CA MET A 329 -18.73 31.74 25.39
C MET A 329 -20.03 32.40 24.92
N TRP A 330 -20.96 31.62 24.34
CA TRP A 330 -22.31 32.10 24.07
C TRP A 330 -23.23 31.83 25.26
N THR A 331 -23.24 30.60 25.78
CA THR A 331 -24.14 30.23 26.87
C THR A 331 -23.52 29.24 27.88
N ASP A 332 -23.96 29.40 29.12
CA ASP A 332 -23.77 28.47 30.24
C ASP A 332 -24.91 27.44 30.31
N ASP A 333 -24.87 26.56 31.32
CA ASP A 333 -25.76 25.42 31.57
C ASP A 333 -27.24 25.80 31.60
N GLY A 334 -27.60 26.85 32.36
CA GLY A 334 -28.99 27.24 32.54
C GLY A 334 -29.63 27.83 31.29
N ALA A 335 -28.93 28.73 30.58
CA ALA A 335 -29.43 29.26 29.31
C ALA A 335 -29.38 28.21 28.19
N ALA A 336 -28.40 27.31 28.18
CA ALA A 336 -28.31 26.19 27.25
C ALA A 336 -29.50 25.22 27.35
N LEU A 337 -30.06 25.08 28.56
CA LEU A 337 -31.23 24.27 28.85
C LEU A 337 -32.56 25.01 28.63
N GLY A 338 -32.51 26.33 28.41
CA GLY A 338 -33.70 27.16 28.19
C GLY A 338 -34.37 27.67 29.46
N ALA A 339 -33.68 27.66 30.61
CA ALA A 339 -34.22 28.13 31.89
C ALA A 339 -34.38 29.67 31.94
N TYR A 340 -33.53 30.39 31.21
CA TYR A 340 -33.55 31.85 31.09
C TYR A 340 -32.89 32.29 29.78
N ASP A 341 -33.03 33.57 29.44
CA ASP A 341 -32.35 34.21 28.33
C ASP A 341 -31.11 34.95 28.81
N LEU A 342 -30.06 34.97 27.98
CA LEU A 342 -28.92 35.86 28.16
C LEU A 342 -29.17 37.15 27.38
N VAL A 343 -29.18 38.28 28.08
CA VAL A 343 -29.32 39.62 27.49
C VAL A 343 -28.17 40.53 27.89
N TYR A 344 -27.94 41.58 27.12
CA TYR A 344 -26.98 42.63 27.44
C TYR A 344 -27.57 43.61 28.46
N ASP A 345 -26.91 43.81 29.61
CA ASP A 345 -27.27 44.86 30.56
C ASP A 345 -26.50 46.15 30.23
N SER A 346 -27.22 47.18 29.77
CA SER A 346 -26.64 48.47 29.40
C SER A 346 -26.01 49.24 30.58
N THR A 347 -26.38 48.91 31.81
CA THR A 347 -25.90 49.56 33.04
C THR A 347 -24.54 48.99 33.44
N THR A 348 -24.47 47.66 33.55
CA THR A 348 -23.27 46.96 34.02
C THR A 348 -22.32 46.57 32.89
N LYS A 349 -22.77 46.65 31.62
CA LYS A 349 -22.05 46.21 30.42
C LYS A 349 -21.78 44.70 30.37
N LYS A 350 -22.52 43.95 31.20
CA LYS A 350 -22.35 42.52 31.41
C LYS A 350 -23.54 41.73 30.86
N VAL A 351 -23.36 40.42 30.80
CA VAL A 351 -24.46 39.49 30.53
C VAL A 351 -25.39 39.41 31.74
N LYS A 352 -26.70 39.30 31.49
CA LYS A 352 -27.73 39.20 32.52
C LYS A 352 -28.78 38.16 32.16
N ALA A 353 -29.25 37.43 33.17
CA ALA A 353 -30.35 36.49 33.03
C ALA A 353 -31.67 37.25 32.95
N ALA A 354 -32.45 36.98 31.91
CA ALA A 354 -33.78 37.53 31.72
C ALA A 354 -34.82 36.42 31.60
N ASN A 355 -36.03 36.72 32.06
CA ASN A 355 -37.18 35.82 31.99
C ASN A 355 -36.91 34.42 32.58
N PRO A 356 -36.43 34.28 33.83
CA PRO A 356 -36.21 32.96 34.42
C PRO A 356 -37.53 32.19 34.59
N ASP A 357 -37.56 30.93 34.20
CA ASP A 357 -38.71 30.02 34.42
C ASP A 357 -38.22 28.59 34.67
N ALA A 358 -38.34 28.13 35.93
CA ALA A 358 -37.93 26.79 36.34
C ALA A 358 -38.78 25.65 35.73
N ASN A 359 -39.95 25.97 35.15
CA ASN A 359 -40.93 24.99 34.70
C ASN A 359 -41.08 24.91 33.18
N ALA A 360 -40.54 25.87 32.43
CA ALA A 360 -40.61 25.89 30.97
C ALA A 360 -39.24 25.65 30.33
N GLN A 361 -39.18 24.75 29.35
CA GLN A 361 -38.06 24.69 28.40
C GLN A 361 -38.34 25.62 27.23
N LYS A 362 -37.67 26.77 27.23
CA LYS A 362 -37.66 27.67 26.08
C LYS A 362 -36.67 27.13 25.05
N ASP A 363 -36.97 27.27 23.75
CA ASP A 363 -35.94 27.04 22.73
C ASP A 363 -34.83 28.11 22.94
N PRO A 364 -33.60 27.71 23.33
CA PRO A 364 -32.52 28.66 23.58
C PRO A 364 -32.07 29.36 22.29
N PHE A 365 -32.41 28.80 21.12
CA PHE A 365 -32.08 29.37 19.81
C PHE A 365 -33.18 30.26 19.22
N ARG A 366 -34.33 30.44 19.88
CA ARG A 366 -35.51 31.12 19.28
C ARG A 366 -35.26 32.57 18.83
N ASN A 367 -34.28 33.23 19.45
CA ASN A 367 -33.90 34.61 19.15
C ASN A 367 -32.60 34.69 18.31
N LEU A 368 -32.10 33.56 17.80
CA LEU A 368 -30.89 33.48 17.00
C LEU A 368 -31.19 33.15 15.54
N PRO A 369 -30.35 33.64 14.60
CA PRO A 369 -30.41 33.22 13.21
C PRO A 369 -30.11 31.72 13.06
N ASN A 370 -30.49 31.15 11.92
CA ASN A 370 -30.17 29.75 11.61
C ASN A 370 -28.66 29.54 11.40
N ASP A 371 -27.99 30.46 10.72
CA ASP A 371 -26.54 30.50 10.59
C ASP A 371 -25.94 31.36 11.70
N ILE A 372 -25.13 30.76 12.59
CA ILE A 372 -24.51 31.42 13.74
C ILE A 372 -23.00 31.37 13.56
N TYR A 373 -22.32 32.52 13.66
CA TYR A 373 -20.87 32.62 13.47
C TYR A 373 -20.15 32.90 14.79
N PHE A 374 -19.54 31.85 15.34
CA PHE A 374 -18.81 31.88 16.61
C PHE A 374 -17.31 31.78 16.38
N ASN A 375 -16.53 32.59 17.09
CA ASN A 375 -15.08 32.67 16.87
C ASN A 375 -14.26 32.78 18.17
N SER A 376 -12.97 32.49 18.06
CA SER A 376 -11.98 32.68 19.13
C SER A 376 -11.15 33.96 19.01
N TYR A 377 -11.62 34.95 18.24
CA TYR A 377 -10.81 36.12 17.89
C TYR A 377 -10.62 37.07 19.06
N ASN A 378 -9.38 37.48 19.32
CA ASN A 378 -9.11 38.60 20.19
C ASN A 378 -9.01 39.90 19.37
N PHE A 379 -10.13 40.61 19.23
CA PHE A 379 -10.20 41.84 18.44
C PHE A 379 -9.40 43.01 19.03
N SER A 380 -9.06 42.95 20.32
CA SER A 380 -8.25 43.96 21.01
C SER A 380 -6.75 43.78 20.78
N TYR A 381 -6.33 42.63 20.24
CA TYR A 381 -4.93 42.33 20.02
C TYR A 381 -4.25 43.39 19.13
N ASN A 382 -3.06 43.83 19.56
CA ASN A 382 -2.24 44.84 18.88
C ASN A 382 -2.95 46.18 18.61
N GLY A 383 -3.79 46.63 19.55
CA GLY A 383 -4.46 47.93 19.50
C GLY A 383 -5.73 47.97 18.65
N GLY A 384 -6.31 46.81 18.32
CA GLY A 384 -7.56 46.73 17.57
C GLY A 384 -8.79 47.17 18.39
N THR A 385 -9.88 47.52 17.71
CA THR A 385 -11.14 47.89 18.37
C THR A 385 -11.69 46.72 19.16
N ASN A 386 -11.84 46.92 20.47
CA ASN A 386 -12.32 45.90 21.40
C ASN A 386 -13.78 45.52 21.14
N GLU A 387 -14.10 44.24 21.36
CA GLU A 387 -15.46 43.68 21.31
C GLU A 387 -16.25 44.01 22.58
N PHE A 388 -15.57 43.98 23.72
CA PHE A 388 -16.10 44.24 25.04
C PHE A 388 -15.85 45.70 25.45
N THR A 389 -16.46 46.13 26.56
CA THR A 389 -16.31 47.52 27.04
C THR A 389 -14.97 47.70 27.73
N SER A 390 -14.59 46.76 28.60
CA SER A 390 -13.31 46.78 29.30
C SER A 390 -12.23 46.00 28.54
N PRO A 391 -10.95 46.35 28.74
CA PRO A 391 -9.83 45.56 28.23
C PRO A 391 -9.88 44.12 28.72
N ILE A 392 -9.37 43.18 27.90
CA ILE A 392 -9.19 41.79 28.33
C ILE A 392 -8.18 41.75 29.47
N GLU A 393 -8.53 41.07 30.56
CA GLU A 393 -7.66 40.96 31.72
C GLU A 393 -6.43 40.10 31.41
N SER A 394 -5.28 40.51 31.95
CA SER A 394 -4.06 39.72 31.89
C SER A 394 -4.24 38.44 32.71
N SER A 395 -3.86 37.28 32.16
CA SER A 395 -3.90 36.03 32.94
C SER A 395 -2.98 36.07 34.16
N VAL A 396 -1.97 36.94 34.16
CA VAL A 396 -1.10 37.19 35.33
C VAL A 396 -1.88 37.76 36.51
N ALA A 397 -2.92 38.55 36.26
CA ALA A 397 -3.76 39.10 37.32
C ALA A 397 -4.49 38.00 38.11
N GLY A 398 -4.80 36.87 37.47
CA GLY A 398 -5.38 35.69 38.12
C GLY A 398 -4.35 34.74 38.75
N GLY A 399 -3.04 34.98 38.61
CA GLY A 399 -1.98 34.13 39.17
C GLY A 399 -1.26 33.23 38.16
N ASN A 400 -1.50 33.41 36.86
CA ASN A 400 -0.71 32.77 35.81
C ASN A 400 0.71 33.35 35.77
N PRO A 401 1.78 32.55 35.58
CA PRO A 401 3.14 33.10 35.45
C PRO A 401 3.33 33.90 34.15
N ASP A 402 2.56 33.63 33.11
CA ASP A 402 2.65 34.29 31.81
C ASP A 402 1.32 34.96 31.43
N ASN A 403 1.38 36.04 30.64
CA ASN A 403 0.18 36.63 30.05
C ASN A 403 -0.19 35.91 28.74
N LEU A 404 -1.07 34.91 28.81
CA LEU A 404 -1.58 34.15 27.67
C LEU A 404 -2.73 34.86 26.95
N ASN A 405 -3.31 35.91 27.55
CA ASN A 405 -4.51 36.58 27.02
C ASN A 405 -4.16 37.67 25.99
N ASN A 406 -2.89 38.10 25.92
CA ASN A 406 -2.41 39.07 24.92
C ASN A 406 -1.90 38.39 23.65
N GLN A 407 -2.79 37.67 22.97
CA GLN A 407 -2.51 36.98 21.70
C GLN A 407 -3.64 37.23 20.71
N ARG A 408 -3.39 36.99 19.42
CA ARG A 408 -4.37 37.21 18.35
C ARG A 408 -5.66 36.40 18.50
N PHE A 409 -5.56 35.22 19.10
CA PHE A 409 -6.68 34.34 19.40
C PHE A 409 -6.72 34.07 20.89
N PHE A 410 -7.92 33.87 21.42
CA PHE A 410 -8.12 33.39 22.77
C PHE A 410 -7.70 31.93 22.88
N VAL A 411 -6.86 31.63 23.87
CA VAL A 411 -6.23 30.31 24.04
C VAL A 411 -6.82 29.46 25.16
N GLY A 412 -7.86 29.96 25.85
CA GLY A 412 -8.59 29.21 26.88
C GLY A 412 -9.56 28.16 26.31
N GLY A 413 -9.77 28.14 24.99
CA GLY A 413 -10.76 27.26 24.33
C GLY A 413 -12.13 27.93 24.26
N SER A 414 -12.34 28.78 23.24
CA SER A 414 -13.63 29.46 23.04
C SER A 414 -14.69 28.44 22.69
N ARG A 415 -15.84 28.50 23.34
CA ARG A 415 -16.84 27.43 23.37
C ARG A 415 -18.22 28.00 23.19
N PHE A 416 -18.94 27.54 22.18
CA PHE A 416 -20.27 28.06 21.93
C PHE A 416 -21.21 27.73 23.11
N MET A 417 -21.17 26.49 23.62
CA MET A 417 -21.90 26.10 24.83
C MET A 417 -20.97 25.35 25.78
N GLU A 418 -21.03 25.65 27.08
CA GLU A 418 -20.45 24.80 28.13
C GLU A 418 -21.44 24.56 29.25
N VAL A 419 -21.38 23.35 29.80
CA VAL A 419 -22.27 22.90 30.87
C VAL A 419 -21.43 22.38 32.03
N ASP A 420 -21.62 22.99 33.20
CA ASP A 420 -21.22 22.47 34.49
C ASP A 420 -22.44 22.35 35.40
N ILE A 421 -22.79 21.12 35.75
CA ILE A 421 -23.81 20.84 36.76
C ILE A 421 -23.26 19.90 37.84
N GLN A 422 -22.01 20.14 38.22
CA GLN A 422 -21.32 19.48 39.33
C GLN A 422 -21.34 17.95 39.23
N GLY A 423 -21.26 17.42 38.01
CA GLY A 423 -21.27 15.99 37.77
C GLY A 423 -22.64 15.28 37.77
N LEU A 424 -23.72 15.99 38.09
CA LEU A 424 -25.07 15.42 38.23
C LEU A 424 -25.78 15.22 36.89
N LYS A 425 -26.94 14.55 36.90
CA LYS A 425 -27.91 14.51 35.79
C LYS A 425 -29.15 15.36 36.08
N LYS A 426 -28.96 16.48 36.78
CA LYS A 426 -30.02 17.43 37.09
C LYS A 426 -29.42 18.79 37.39
N MET A 427 -30.18 19.85 37.12
CA MET A 427 -29.84 21.22 37.47
C MET A 427 -30.87 21.70 38.50
N ASP A 428 -30.43 22.25 39.62
CA ASP A 428 -31.33 22.90 40.59
C ASP A 428 -31.40 24.40 40.29
N PHE A 429 -32.59 24.90 39.98
CA PHE A 429 -32.83 26.30 39.63
C PHE A 429 -33.78 26.94 40.64
N GLY A 430 -33.24 27.79 41.52
CA GLY A 430 -34.05 28.47 42.54
C GLY A 430 -34.71 27.53 43.56
N GLY A 431 -34.05 26.40 43.89
CA GLY A 431 -34.59 25.37 44.79
C GLY A 431 -35.60 24.41 44.13
N VAL A 432 -35.81 24.53 42.82
CA VAL A 432 -36.65 23.64 42.02
C VAL A 432 -35.77 22.87 41.04
N GLU A 433 -35.90 21.55 41.02
CA GLU A 433 -35.20 20.71 40.04
C GLU A 433 -35.70 21.03 38.62
N TYR A 434 -34.78 21.46 37.76
CA TYR A 434 -35.05 21.73 36.37
C TYR A 434 -35.22 20.40 35.62
N LYS A 435 -36.39 20.21 35.01
CA LYS A 435 -36.84 18.91 34.51
C LYS A 435 -36.12 18.42 33.25
N TYR A 436 -35.38 19.31 32.58
CA TYR A 436 -34.78 19.04 31.28
C TYR A 436 -33.29 18.72 31.42
N THR A 437 -32.86 17.63 30.78
CA THR A 437 -31.51 17.07 30.96
C THR A 437 -30.75 16.90 29.65
N THR A 438 -31.18 17.58 28.59
CA THR A 438 -30.58 17.51 27.25
C THR A 438 -30.35 18.90 26.70
N VAL A 439 -29.09 19.22 26.42
CA VAL A 439 -28.68 20.41 25.70
C VAL A 439 -28.60 20.06 24.22
N THR A 440 -29.35 20.78 23.38
CA THR A 440 -29.52 20.42 21.96
C THR A 440 -29.17 21.57 21.04
N ILE A 441 -28.29 21.36 20.06
CA ILE A 441 -28.24 22.18 18.84
C ILE A 441 -29.29 21.63 17.87
N PRO A 442 -30.39 22.35 17.58
CA PRO A 442 -31.48 21.81 16.77
C PRO A 442 -31.12 21.75 15.28
N GLU A 443 -31.86 20.92 14.53
CA GLU A 443 -31.59 20.62 13.11
C GLU A 443 -31.50 21.87 12.21
N ARG A 444 -32.29 22.90 12.50
CA ARG A 444 -32.29 24.16 11.75
C ARG A 444 -31.01 24.99 11.90
N ILE A 445 -30.17 24.69 12.90
CA ILE A 445 -29.00 25.51 13.25
C ILE A 445 -27.76 25.02 12.52
N LYS A 446 -27.05 25.97 11.94
CA LYS A 446 -25.71 25.83 11.40
C LYS A 446 -24.76 26.73 12.18
N LEU A 447 -23.90 26.11 12.99
CA LEU A 447 -22.88 26.77 13.78
C LEU A 447 -21.56 26.79 13.02
N HIS A 448 -21.13 27.98 12.64
CA HIS A 448 -19.83 28.25 12.03
C HIS A 448 -18.80 28.59 13.10
N LEU A 449 -17.79 27.75 13.26
CA LEU A 449 -16.66 27.93 14.16
C LEU A 449 -15.50 28.56 13.38
N ALA A 450 -14.90 29.61 13.94
CA ALA A 450 -13.79 30.32 13.31
C ALA A 450 -12.66 30.64 14.30
N GLY A 451 -11.42 30.49 13.85
CA GLY A 451 -10.22 30.55 14.68
C GLY A 451 -9.87 29.20 15.32
N PRO A 452 -8.63 29.05 15.82
CA PRO A 452 -8.16 27.88 16.54
C PRO A 452 -8.80 27.79 17.93
N LEU A 453 -8.81 26.59 18.51
CA LEU A 453 -9.32 26.34 19.87
C LEU A 453 -10.78 26.83 20.01
N THR A 454 -11.59 26.53 19.00
CA THR A 454 -13.01 26.91 18.93
C THR A 454 -13.87 25.65 18.98
N LEU A 455 -14.84 25.64 19.89
CA LEU A 455 -15.59 24.45 20.29
C LEU A 455 -17.10 24.68 20.14
N GLY A 456 -17.83 23.64 19.73
CA GLY A 456 -19.29 23.65 19.65
C GLY A 456 -19.96 23.45 21.00
N MET A 457 -19.88 22.23 21.53
CA MET A 457 -20.53 21.86 22.80
C MET A 457 -19.49 21.27 23.76
N VAL A 458 -19.45 21.76 25.00
CA VAL A 458 -18.48 21.32 26.00
C VAL A 458 -19.19 20.89 27.29
N SER A 459 -18.71 19.82 27.92
CA SER A 459 -19.14 19.37 29.25
C SER A 459 -17.95 19.32 30.20
N GLN A 460 -18.15 19.83 31.40
CA GLN A 460 -17.20 19.73 32.52
C GLN A 460 -17.48 18.46 33.35
N GLU A 461 -17.57 17.29 32.71
CA GLU A 461 -17.82 16.00 33.34
C GLU A 461 -19.16 15.85 34.09
N ASN A 462 -20.30 16.00 33.40
CA ASN A 462 -21.63 15.85 33.99
C ASN A 462 -22.51 14.73 33.41
N GLY A 463 -23.78 14.67 33.81
CA GLY A 463 -24.75 13.65 33.42
C GLY A 463 -25.74 14.09 32.34
N LEU A 464 -25.70 15.35 31.88
CA LEU A 464 -26.62 15.83 30.84
C LEU A 464 -26.28 15.22 29.50
N THR A 465 -27.25 15.13 28.61
CA THR A 465 -26.97 14.76 27.22
C THR A 465 -26.58 15.99 26.42
N LEU A 466 -25.41 15.96 25.78
CA LEU A 466 -25.05 16.91 24.72
C LEU A 466 -25.48 16.32 23.38
N LEU A 467 -26.42 16.97 22.69
CA LEU A 467 -27.00 16.48 21.45
C LEU A 467 -26.85 17.49 20.30
N ASN A 468 -26.09 17.13 19.27
CA ASN A 468 -26.07 17.88 18.01
C ASN A 468 -27.03 17.26 17.00
N LYS A 469 -28.12 17.96 16.63
CA LYS A 469 -28.97 17.63 15.47
C LYS A 469 -28.69 18.52 14.26
N GLY A 470 -28.09 19.70 14.48
CA GLY A 470 -27.75 20.65 13.44
C GLY A 470 -26.42 20.38 12.75
N THR A 471 -25.82 21.44 12.22
CA THR A 471 -24.51 21.39 11.58
C THR A 471 -23.49 22.21 12.36
N ILE A 472 -22.38 21.62 12.77
CA ILE A 472 -21.21 22.33 13.31
C ILE A 472 -20.11 22.30 12.25
N THR A 473 -19.67 23.44 11.76
CA THR A 473 -18.70 23.51 10.66
C THR A 473 -17.77 24.70 10.78
N ASP A 474 -16.70 24.76 9.99
CA ASP A 474 -15.87 25.94 9.79
C ASP A 474 -15.99 26.52 8.37
N GLU A 475 -17.02 26.11 7.63
CA GLU A 475 -17.30 26.64 6.30
C GLU A 475 -17.35 28.18 6.30
N GLY A 476 -16.63 28.79 5.35
CA GLY A 476 -16.63 30.24 5.19
C GLY A 476 -15.67 31.00 6.12
N GLU A 477 -15.00 30.35 7.07
CA GLU A 477 -13.96 30.96 7.92
C GLU A 477 -12.87 31.64 7.08
N ASN A 478 -12.39 30.95 6.04
CA ASN A 478 -11.32 31.43 5.16
C ASN A 478 -11.68 32.71 4.37
N THR A 479 -12.96 33.12 4.37
CA THR A 479 -13.42 34.36 3.76
C THR A 479 -13.44 35.55 4.73
N GLU A 480 -13.38 35.29 6.04
CA GLU A 480 -13.38 36.35 7.05
C GLU A 480 -12.09 37.15 6.99
N LYS A 481 -12.21 38.49 7.04
CA LYS A 481 -11.05 39.37 6.95
C LYS A 481 -10.05 39.11 8.09
N PHE A 482 -10.53 38.83 9.30
CA PHE A 482 -9.67 38.49 10.44
C PHE A 482 -8.76 37.28 10.15
N ILE A 483 -9.27 36.26 9.46
CA ILE A 483 -8.51 35.04 9.09
C ILE A 483 -7.58 35.32 7.91
N ARG A 484 -8.06 36.04 6.91
CA ARG A 484 -7.25 36.43 5.75
C ARG A 484 -6.02 37.26 6.15
N ASP A 485 -6.19 38.14 7.13
CA ASP A 485 -5.11 38.95 7.71
C ASP A 485 -4.23 38.14 8.68
N THR A 486 -4.56 36.87 8.96
CA THR A 486 -3.73 36.00 9.81
C THR A 486 -2.51 35.54 9.01
N PRO A 487 -1.30 35.52 9.59
CA PRO A 487 -0.15 34.91 8.93
C PRO A 487 -0.40 33.42 8.63
N ASP A 488 0.24 32.88 7.59
CA ASP A 488 0.12 31.46 7.21
C ASP A 488 0.63 30.50 8.30
N ALA A 489 1.58 30.96 9.12
CA ALA A 489 2.05 30.27 10.31
C ALA A 489 2.05 31.24 11.50
N LEU A 490 1.56 30.77 12.64
CA LEU A 490 1.47 31.55 13.88
C LEU A 490 1.68 30.62 15.07
N ASP A 491 2.53 31.03 16.01
CA ASP A 491 2.69 30.33 17.28
C ASP A 491 1.74 30.94 18.31
N LEU A 492 0.98 30.10 19.01
CA LEU A 492 0.18 30.49 20.17
C LEU A 492 0.73 29.82 21.42
N ASN A 493 1.04 30.62 22.44
CA ASN A 493 1.37 30.12 23.76
C ASN A 493 0.08 29.63 24.44
N VAL A 494 0.07 28.36 24.80
CA VAL A 494 -1.05 27.66 25.43
C VAL A 494 -0.61 27.10 26.79
N PRO A 495 -1.54 26.70 27.69
CA PRO A 495 -1.16 26.23 29.02
C PRO A 495 -0.13 25.09 29.03
N LEU A 496 -0.19 24.17 28.07
CA LEU A 496 0.74 23.05 27.90
C LEU A 496 1.78 23.26 26.78
N GLY A 497 2.29 24.49 26.63
CA GLY A 497 3.41 24.80 25.73
C GLY A 497 3.05 25.75 24.61
N THR A 498 3.40 25.41 23.37
CA THR A 498 3.16 26.28 22.20
C THR A 498 2.46 25.49 21.09
N LEU A 499 1.34 26.01 20.62
CA LEU A 499 0.59 25.49 19.49
C LEU A 499 1.08 26.13 18.21
N LYS A 500 1.60 25.32 17.28
CA LYS A 500 2.09 25.80 15.98
C LYS A 500 0.98 25.75 14.95
N LEU A 501 0.31 26.88 14.76
CA LEU A 501 -0.75 26.98 13.77
C LEU A 501 -0.17 27.07 12.37
N LYS A 502 -0.81 26.36 11.45
CA LYS A 502 -0.55 26.50 10.01
C LYS A 502 -1.87 26.55 9.27
N LYS A 503 -2.09 27.61 8.50
CA LYS A 503 -3.24 27.69 7.60
C LYS A 503 -3.19 26.56 6.57
N SER A 504 -4.37 26.04 6.26
CA SER A 504 -4.57 25.06 5.20
C SER A 504 -4.31 25.71 3.82
N LYS A 505 -4.24 24.90 2.76
CA LYS A 505 -4.03 25.42 1.40
C LYS A 505 -5.23 26.21 0.88
N GLU A 506 -6.42 25.94 1.41
CA GLU A 506 -7.63 26.72 1.15
C GLU A 506 -7.85 27.85 2.19
N GLY A 507 -6.90 28.06 3.11
CA GLY A 507 -6.89 29.19 4.04
C GLY A 507 -7.65 28.99 5.36
N TYR A 508 -8.02 27.76 5.72
CA TYR A 508 -8.69 27.43 6.99
C TYR A 508 -7.67 27.30 8.13
N LEU A 509 -8.09 27.65 9.36
CA LEU A 509 -7.31 27.39 10.57
C LEU A 509 -7.80 26.13 11.28
N GLY A 510 -6.90 25.47 12.00
CA GLY A 510 -7.16 24.18 12.62
C GLY A 510 -7.72 24.20 14.04
N TYR A 511 -7.62 23.06 14.73
CA TYR A 511 -7.85 22.94 16.18
C TYR A 511 -9.27 23.23 16.65
N LYS A 512 -10.25 22.80 15.87
CA LYS A 512 -11.68 22.92 16.21
C LYS A 512 -12.19 21.63 16.83
N VAL A 513 -13.17 21.74 17.72
CA VAL A 513 -13.82 20.58 18.32
C VAL A 513 -15.34 20.68 18.23
N GLY A 514 -16.01 19.64 17.73
CA GLY A 514 -17.48 19.64 17.64
C GLY A 514 -18.12 19.48 19.02
N ILE A 515 -17.85 18.35 19.67
CA ILE A 515 -18.34 18.04 21.03
C ILE A 515 -17.16 17.59 21.90
N ALA A 516 -17.02 18.18 23.08
CA ALA A 516 -15.91 17.91 23.99
C ALA A 516 -16.36 17.61 25.44
N GLN A 517 -15.58 16.78 26.13
CA GLN A 517 -15.56 16.72 27.59
C GLN A 517 -14.19 17.17 28.11
N VAL A 518 -14.19 18.03 29.12
CA VAL A 518 -13.00 18.62 29.76
C VAL A 518 -12.99 18.34 31.26
N ALA A 519 -11.81 18.34 31.89
CA ALA A 519 -11.67 17.99 33.31
C ALA A 519 -12.02 19.13 34.25
N GLU A 520 -12.85 18.81 35.25
CA GLU A 520 -13.17 19.67 36.39
C GLU A 520 -13.71 18.84 37.56
N ASN A 521 -14.92 18.29 37.39
CA ASN A 521 -15.72 17.78 38.50
C ASN A 521 -15.12 16.55 39.15
N SER A 522 -14.53 15.65 38.36
CA SER A 522 -13.88 14.46 38.93
C SER A 522 -12.67 14.83 39.80
N ALA A 523 -11.92 15.86 39.42
CA ALA A 523 -10.79 16.38 40.17
C ALA A 523 -11.22 17.09 41.47
N GLN A 524 -12.35 17.81 41.42
CA GLN A 524 -12.96 18.48 42.58
C GLN A 524 -13.71 17.56 43.54
N ASN A 525 -13.77 16.26 43.25
CA ASN A 525 -14.53 15.27 44.03
C ASN A 525 -16.07 15.39 43.92
N PHE A 526 -16.60 16.04 42.86
CA PHE A 526 -18.04 16.08 42.53
C PHE A 526 -18.44 15.00 41.51
N PRO A 527 -19.71 14.58 41.44
CA PRO A 527 -20.78 14.71 42.43
C PRO A 527 -20.63 13.61 43.49
N SER A 528 -21.10 13.90 44.70
CA SER A 528 -21.82 12.84 45.41
C SER A 528 -22.76 13.43 46.45
N PRO A 529 -24.04 13.63 46.13
CA PRO A 529 -25.05 13.94 47.14
C PRO A 529 -25.31 12.77 48.10
N THR A 530 -24.82 11.56 47.81
CA THR A 530 -25.22 10.33 48.53
C THR A 530 -24.05 9.54 49.16
N SER A 531 -22.80 9.74 48.76
CA SER A 531 -21.62 9.02 49.28
C SER A 531 -20.29 9.72 48.93
N PRO A 532 -19.60 10.39 49.87
CA PRO A 532 -18.29 11.00 49.62
C PRO A 532 -17.34 10.07 48.84
N GLY A 533 -16.80 10.53 47.70
CA GLY A 533 -15.96 9.72 46.81
C GLY A 533 -16.67 9.03 45.62
N GLY A 534 -17.96 9.30 45.40
CA GLY A 534 -18.75 8.79 44.26
C GLY A 534 -18.25 9.26 42.87
N LYS A 535 -18.66 8.55 41.81
CA LYS A 535 -18.32 8.86 40.42
C LYS A 535 -19.27 9.91 39.84
N SER A 536 -18.81 10.69 38.85
CA SER A 536 -19.70 11.48 37.99
C SER A 536 -20.73 10.61 37.31
N GLU A 537 -21.86 11.19 36.93
CA GLU A 537 -22.83 10.48 36.11
C GLU A 537 -22.28 10.15 34.73
N ILE A 538 -22.96 9.24 34.03
CA ILE A 538 -22.64 8.96 32.62
C ILE A 538 -22.90 10.23 31.81
N GLN A 539 -21.95 10.63 30.97
CA GLN A 539 -22.06 11.80 30.08
C GLN A 539 -22.35 11.35 28.64
N PRO A 540 -23.62 11.38 28.16
CA PRO A 540 -23.91 11.12 26.75
C PRO A 540 -23.51 12.33 25.90
N MET A 541 -22.73 12.06 24.85
CA MET A 541 -22.35 13.04 23.84
C MET A 541 -22.73 12.46 22.47
N ILE A 542 -23.73 13.05 21.83
CA ILE A 542 -24.41 12.46 20.68
C ILE A 542 -24.38 13.43 19.50
N ASN A 543 -23.88 12.96 18.36
CA ASN A 543 -23.99 13.64 17.08
C ASN A 543 -25.02 12.95 16.19
N GLU A 544 -26.22 13.50 16.05
CA GLU A 544 -27.25 13.08 15.08
C GLU A 544 -27.18 13.89 13.77
N GLY A 545 -26.64 15.10 13.83
CA GLY A 545 -26.47 16.00 12.70
C GLY A 545 -25.13 15.84 11.98
N THR A 546 -24.53 16.96 11.58
CA THR A 546 -23.25 16.99 10.86
C THR A 546 -22.20 17.77 11.64
N ILE A 547 -21.00 17.21 11.75
CA ILE A 547 -19.78 17.94 12.14
C ILE A 547 -18.86 17.93 10.92
N ASP A 548 -18.44 19.09 10.43
CA ASP A 548 -17.72 19.21 9.16
C ASP A 548 -16.59 20.25 9.23
N PHE A 549 -15.34 19.77 9.31
CA PHE A 549 -14.15 20.59 9.49
C PHE A 549 -13.16 20.51 8.33
N LYS A 550 -12.80 21.68 7.80
CA LYS A 550 -11.84 21.87 6.71
C LYS A 550 -10.44 22.18 7.25
N GLY A 551 -10.36 22.84 8.41
CA GLY A 551 -9.11 23.16 9.08
C GLY A 551 -8.33 21.93 9.56
N PRO A 552 -6.99 21.95 9.52
CA PRO A 552 -6.14 20.85 9.98
C PRO A 552 -6.25 20.64 11.50
N ASN A 553 -5.75 19.53 12.04
CA ASN A 553 -5.68 19.31 13.49
C ASN A 553 -7.03 19.47 14.22
N SER A 554 -8.15 19.14 13.58
CA SER A 554 -9.49 19.29 14.15
C SER A 554 -10.04 17.96 14.67
N MET A 555 -11.02 18.00 15.57
CA MET A 555 -11.62 16.82 16.20
C MET A 555 -13.14 16.86 16.15
N GLY A 556 -13.78 15.83 15.60
CA GLY A 556 -15.25 15.75 15.61
C GLY A 556 -15.79 15.67 17.04
N MET A 557 -15.38 14.63 17.76
CA MET A 557 -15.74 14.39 19.16
C MET A 557 -14.51 14.05 19.99
N TYR A 558 -14.38 14.66 21.16
CA TYR A 558 -13.16 14.57 21.96
C TYR A 558 -13.46 14.41 23.45
N VAL A 559 -12.79 13.46 24.10
CA VAL A 559 -12.72 13.40 25.56
C VAL A 559 -11.29 13.65 25.97
N TYR A 560 -11.07 14.66 26.80
CA TYR A 560 -9.77 14.94 27.37
C TYR A 560 -9.88 15.31 28.83
N LEU A 561 -9.34 14.44 29.68
CA LEU A 561 -9.23 14.74 31.10
C LEU A 561 -7.75 14.76 31.46
N TYR A 562 -7.24 15.94 31.83
CA TYR A 562 -5.86 16.11 32.26
C TYR A 562 -5.55 15.24 33.48
N LYS A 563 -6.49 15.19 34.43
CA LYS A 563 -6.40 14.41 35.66
C LYS A 563 -7.79 14.24 36.28
N THR A 564 -8.01 13.13 36.99
CA THR A 564 -9.29 12.81 37.66
C THR A 564 -9.13 12.47 39.15
N ASN A 565 -8.02 12.91 39.75
CA ASN A 565 -7.73 12.88 41.17
C ASN A 565 -7.18 14.24 41.64
N ASN A 566 -7.09 14.44 42.95
CA ASN A 566 -6.51 15.67 43.51
C ASN A 566 -4.97 15.61 43.59
N ALA A 567 -4.31 16.76 43.78
CA ALA A 567 -2.85 16.88 43.85
C ALA A 567 -2.24 16.05 44.99
N ALA A 568 -2.96 15.95 46.11
CA ALA A 568 -2.54 15.23 47.31
C ALA A 568 -2.78 13.70 47.25
N GLY A 569 -3.39 13.17 46.17
CA GLY A 569 -3.69 11.74 46.03
C GLY A 569 -4.67 11.19 47.08
N SER A 570 -5.44 12.06 47.72
CA SER A 570 -6.34 11.74 48.84
C SER A 570 -7.54 10.90 48.41
N PHE A 571 -7.87 10.92 47.11
CA PHE A 571 -8.92 10.10 46.51
C PHE A 571 -8.41 9.41 45.24
N PRO A 572 -8.87 8.18 44.95
CA PRO A 572 -8.50 7.46 43.74
C PRO A 572 -9.01 8.17 42.48
N ALA A 573 -8.28 8.04 41.37
CA ALA A 573 -8.68 8.55 40.07
C ALA A 573 -10.05 7.99 39.66
N LYS A 574 -11.01 8.87 39.37
CA LYS A 574 -12.40 8.48 39.06
C LYS A 574 -12.60 8.09 37.59
N GLY A 575 -11.81 8.70 36.70
CA GLY A 575 -11.85 8.48 35.26
C GLY A 575 -13.12 9.00 34.58
N SER A 576 -13.05 9.12 33.25
CA SER A 576 -14.19 9.51 32.43
C SER A 576 -15.22 8.38 32.33
N ARG A 577 -16.49 8.77 32.30
CA ARG A 577 -17.64 7.91 31.97
C ARG A 577 -18.35 8.38 30.69
N ALA A 578 -17.64 9.12 29.84
CA ALA A 578 -18.19 9.67 28.62
C ALA A 578 -18.59 8.60 27.60
N GLN A 579 -19.69 8.88 26.92
CA GLN A 579 -20.24 8.06 25.87
C GLN A 579 -20.27 8.88 24.58
N LEU A 580 -19.31 8.64 23.69
CA LEU A 580 -19.27 9.30 22.39
C LEU A 580 -20.08 8.47 21.40
N GLU A 581 -21.15 9.05 20.86
CA GLU A 581 -22.05 8.38 19.94
C GLU A 581 -22.25 9.22 18.67
N ASN A 582 -21.69 8.76 17.55
CA ASN A 582 -21.98 9.33 16.24
C ASN A 582 -23.14 8.56 15.60
N LYS A 583 -24.27 9.24 15.35
CA LYS A 583 -25.44 8.77 14.60
C LYS A 583 -25.59 9.45 13.24
N GLY A 584 -24.97 10.62 13.08
CA GLY A 584 -24.98 11.43 11.86
C GLY A 584 -23.67 11.35 11.08
N LYS A 585 -23.12 12.52 10.74
CA LYS A 585 -21.91 12.65 9.91
C LYS A 585 -20.80 13.39 10.64
N ILE A 586 -19.58 12.88 10.53
CA ILE A 586 -18.34 13.60 10.86
C ILE A 586 -17.48 13.65 9.59
N LEU A 587 -17.23 14.85 9.05
CA LEU A 587 -16.52 15.09 7.80
C LEU A 587 -15.24 15.86 8.10
N LEU A 588 -14.09 15.29 7.76
CA LEU A 588 -12.78 15.90 7.97
C LEU A 588 -12.06 16.04 6.63
N HIS A 589 -11.53 17.24 6.38
CA HIS A 589 -10.78 17.54 5.17
C HIS A 589 -9.40 18.14 5.47
N GLY A 590 -9.16 18.58 6.71
CA GLY A 590 -7.86 19.08 7.15
C GLY A 590 -6.94 17.94 7.59
N LYS A 591 -5.66 18.03 7.24
CA LYS A 591 -4.64 17.05 7.65
C LYS A 591 -4.55 16.89 9.16
N GLU A 592 -4.04 15.75 9.61
CA GLU A 592 -3.72 15.48 11.01
C GLU A 592 -4.95 15.62 11.94
N SER A 593 -6.14 15.20 11.52
CA SER A 593 -7.40 15.37 12.28
C SER A 593 -7.91 14.06 12.89
N TYR A 594 -8.85 14.17 13.85
CA TYR A 594 -9.53 13.03 14.45
C TYR A 594 -11.04 13.08 14.26
N GLY A 595 -11.67 11.96 13.90
CA GLY A 595 -13.14 11.88 13.91
C GLY A 595 -13.64 11.82 15.34
N MET A 596 -13.23 10.79 16.06
CA MET A 596 -13.50 10.58 17.48
C MET A 596 -12.19 10.21 18.18
N ARG A 597 -11.88 10.90 19.28
CA ARG A 597 -10.68 10.63 20.09
C ARG A 597 -11.03 10.58 21.57
N PHE A 598 -10.48 9.57 22.25
CA PHE A 598 -10.59 9.42 23.70
C PHE A 598 -9.21 9.50 24.34
N ALA A 599 -9.00 10.51 25.17
CA ALA A 599 -7.74 10.83 25.83
C ALA A 599 -7.97 11.11 27.33
N ALA A 600 -8.41 10.09 28.05
CA ALA A 600 -8.64 10.15 29.48
C ALA A 600 -8.41 8.78 30.14
N TYR A 601 -8.15 8.79 31.44
CA TYR A 601 -8.25 7.58 32.26
C TYR A 601 -9.72 7.14 32.35
N THR A 602 -9.95 5.84 32.29
CA THR A 602 -11.24 5.22 32.60
C THR A 602 -11.05 4.08 33.59
N GLN A 603 -11.94 4.00 34.56
CA GLN A 603 -12.03 2.82 35.40
C GLN A 603 -12.61 1.63 34.61
N PRO A 604 -12.27 0.38 34.98
CA PRO A 604 -12.79 -0.82 34.31
C PRO A 604 -14.33 -0.89 34.24
N ASP A 605 -15.03 -0.30 35.20
CA ASP A 605 -16.50 -0.26 35.32
C ASP A 605 -17.11 1.11 34.94
N SER A 606 -16.34 2.01 34.31
CA SER A 606 -16.75 3.38 33.95
C SER A 606 -17.99 3.47 33.06
N GLN A 607 -18.31 2.40 32.31
CA GLN A 607 -19.34 2.39 31.25
C GLN A 607 -19.08 3.39 30.11
N ALA A 608 -17.85 3.92 30.00
CA ALA A 608 -17.43 4.72 28.86
C ALA A 608 -17.52 3.89 27.56
N PHE A 609 -17.90 4.54 26.46
CA PHE A 609 -17.89 3.91 25.13
C PHE A 609 -17.65 4.93 24.02
N MET A 610 -17.26 4.42 22.85
CA MET A 610 -17.08 5.18 21.62
C MET A 610 -17.71 4.42 20.47
N HIS A 611 -18.84 4.91 19.95
CA HIS A 611 -19.60 4.24 18.88
C HIS A 611 -19.79 5.14 17.66
N ASN A 612 -19.47 4.60 16.48
CA ASN A 612 -20.01 5.08 15.21
C ASN A 612 -21.20 4.19 14.84
N ASN A 613 -22.42 4.66 15.02
CA ASN A 613 -23.63 3.84 14.95
C ASN A 613 -24.01 3.43 13.52
N ASN A 614 -24.93 2.46 13.43
CA ASN A 614 -25.48 2.03 12.16
C ASN A 614 -26.10 3.22 11.40
N GLY A 615 -25.78 3.34 10.11
CA GLY A 615 -26.18 4.48 9.26
C GLY A 615 -25.32 5.74 9.40
N ALA A 616 -24.47 5.84 10.43
CA ALA A 616 -23.59 6.99 10.63
C ALA A 616 -22.35 6.94 9.72
N LEU A 617 -21.74 8.11 9.47
CA LEU A 617 -20.54 8.26 8.62
C LEU A 617 -19.45 9.04 9.36
N ILE A 618 -18.21 8.53 9.29
CA ILE A 618 -17.00 9.31 9.52
C ILE A 618 -16.17 9.30 8.23
N SER A 619 -15.90 10.47 7.66
CA SER A 619 -15.20 10.61 6.37
C SER A 619 -13.91 11.40 6.52
N LEU A 620 -12.81 10.79 6.09
CA LEU A 620 -11.51 11.42 5.86
C LEU A 620 -11.39 11.69 4.36
N GLY A 621 -11.54 12.95 3.97
CA GLY A 621 -11.73 13.34 2.58
C GLY A 621 -10.88 14.51 2.12
N VAL A 622 -11.26 15.03 0.97
CA VAL A 622 -10.61 16.16 0.28
C VAL A 622 -11.58 17.33 0.22
N ASN A 623 -11.07 18.55 0.41
CA ASN A 623 -11.80 19.79 0.17
C ASN A 623 -10.88 20.74 -0.62
N GLY A 624 -11.13 20.89 -1.93
CA GLY A 624 -10.21 21.63 -2.81
C GLY A 624 -8.80 21.01 -2.76
N LYS A 625 -7.81 21.80 -2.34
CA LYS A 625 -6.42 21.37 -2.15
C LYS A 625 -6.14 20.78 -0.78
N ASP A 626 -7.05 20.91 0.18
CA ASP A 626 -6.93 20.34 1.51
C ASP A 626 -7.31 18.87 1.50
N LYS A 627 -6.56 18.09 2.25
CA LYS A 627 -6.72 16.65 2.37
C LYS A 627 -6.58 16.26 3.82
N ALA A 628 -7.42 15.35 4.28
CA ALA A 628 -7.31 14.76 5.61
C ALA A 628 -6.15 13.76 5.73
N ASP A 629 -5.00 14.06 5.12
CA ASP A 629 -3.79 13.24 5.20
C ASP A 629 -3.32 13.10 6.65
N ASN A 630 -2.76 11.95 7.01
CA ASN A 630 -2.32 11.65 8.39
C ASN A 630 -3.44 11.76 9.45
N SER A 631 -4.71 11.58 9.06
CA SER A 631 -5.85 11.66 9.98
C SER A 631 -6.35 10.29 10.42
N VAL A 632 -7.11 10.26 11.51
CA VAL A 632 -7.67 9.03 12.08
C VAL A 632 -9.16 9.18 12.34
N ALA A 633 -10.00 8.28 11.83
CA ALA A 633 -11.45 8.40 12.06
C ALA A 633 -11.84 8.05 13.51
N MET A 634 -11.34 6.94 14.06
CA MET A 634 -11.53 6.58 15.48
C MET A 634 -10.19 6.25 16.14
N ALA A 635 -9.87 6.90 17.25
CA ALA A 635 -8.58 6.74 17.94
C ALA A 635 -8.73 6.55 19.46
N ILE A 636 -8.07 5.51 19.98
CA ILE A 636 -7.86 5.31 21.41
C ILE A 636 -6.37 5.08 21.61
N MET A 637 -5.68 6.08 22.13
CA MET A 637 -4.23 6.08 22.15
C MET A 637 -3.66 6.66 23.43
N ASP A 638 -2.43 6.25 23.72
CA ASP A 638 -1.67 6.81 24.84
C ASP A 638 -1.47 8.32 24.67
N ASP A 639 -1.64 9.04 25.77
CA ASP A 639 -1.48 10.49 25.84
C ASP A 639 -0.70 10.85 27.11
N ARG A 640 0.55 11.27 26.93
CA ARG A 640 1.47 11.62 28.03
C ARG A 640 1.05 12.85 28.84
N THR A 641 0.10 13.64 28.33
CA THR A 641 -0.39 14.80 29.08
C THR A 641 -1.43 14.42 30.12
N VAL A 642 -2.06 13.25 30.00
CA VAL A 642 -2.95 12.70 31.03
C VAL A 642 -2.13 12.26 32.23
N GLN A 643 -2.34 12.89 33.38
CA GLN A 643 -1.56 12.72 34.60
C GLN A 643 -2.13 11.69 35.58
N ASP A 644 -3.26 11.06 35.26
CA ASP A 644 -3.76 9.92 36.03
C ASP A 644 -2.79 8.73 35.94
N THR A 645 -2.71 7.94 37.02
CA THR A 645 -1.92 6.70 37.03
C THR A 645 -2.40 5.74 35.95
N GLY A 646 -1.51 5.36 35.03
CA GLY A 646 -1.85 4.53 33.87
C GLY A 646 -2.23 5.33 32.62
N ARG A 647 -2.30 6.67 32.71
CA ARG A 647 -2.63 7.61 31.62
C ARG A 647 -3.96 7.26 30.97
N VAL A 648 -3.98 7.09 29.64
CA VAL A 648 -5.18 6.73 28.89
C VAL A 648 -5.45 5.25 29.03
N THR A 649 -6.62 4.92 29.58
CA THR A 649 -7.16 3.55 29.65
C THR A 649 -8.55 3.55 29.04
N PHE A 650 -8.97 2.43 28.48
CA PHE A 650 -10.30 2.30 27.89
C PHE A 650 -10.86 0.88 28.04
N PRO A 651 -12.15 0.69 28.38
CA PRO A 651 -12.69 -0.65 28.58
C PRO A 651 -12.74 -1.44 27.27
N THR A 652 -12.42 -2.74 27.34
CA THR A 652 -12.49 -3.63 26.18
C THR A 652 -13.93 -3.84 25.70
N GLY A 653 -14.12 -4.03 24.40
CA GLY A 653 -15.40 -4.26 23.75
C GLY A 653 -16.32 -3.03 23.66
N ARG A 654 -15.82 -1.83 24.00
CA ARG A 654 -16.63 -0.59 24.06
C ARG A 654 -16.30 0.44 22.98
N ALA A 655 -15.34 0.16 22.10
CA ALA A 655 -15.02 1.00 20.95
C ALA A 655 -15.46 0.28 19.67
N VAL A 656 -16.54 0.75 19.05
CA VAL A 656 -17.26 -0.02 18.03
C VAL A 656 -17.67 0.84 16.84
N ASN A 657 -17.25 0.42 15.64
CA ASN A 657 -17.81 0.92 14.39
C ASN A 657 -18.93 0.00 13.91
N LYS A 658 -20.16 0.50 13.89
CA LYS A 658 -21.36 -0.12 13.28
C LYS A 658 -21.79 0.59 11.99
N GLY A 659 -21.32 1.82 11.78
CA GLY A 659 -21.58 2.63 10.59
C GLY A 659 -20.49 2.52 9.53
N THR A 660 -20.33 3.57 8.75
CA THR A 660 -19.30 3.67 7.70
C THR A 660 -18.16 4.59 8.10
N ILE A 661 -16.94 4.13 7.89
CA ILE A 661 -15.72 4.95 7.87
C ILE A 661 -15.20 4.99 6.44
N SER A 662 -14.90 6.18 5.89
CA SER A 662 -14.41 6.35 4.51
C SER A 662 -13.09 7.12 4.47
N LEU A 663 -12.11 6.61 3.73
CA LEU A 663 -10.83 7.25 3.45
C LEU A 663 -10.72 7.48 1.94
N THR A 664 -10.93 8.72 1.49
CA THR A 664 -11.06 9.02 0.06
C THR A 664 -10.16 10.16 -0.39
N GLY A 665 -9.27 9.88 -1.34
CA GLY A 665 -8.34 10.88 -1.91
C GLY A 665 -7.21 11.36 -0.97
N VAL A 666 -6.98 10.64 0.13
CA VAL A 666 -6.02 10.97 1.20
C VAL A 666 -4.82 10.03 1.21
N GLU A 667 -3.77 10.38 1.93
CA GLU A 667 -2.61 9.52 2.20
C GLU A 667 -2.29 9.40 3.69
N ASN A 668 -1.62 8.30 4.07
CA ASN A 668 -1.22 8.00 5.45
C ASN A 668 -2.36 8.12 6.47
N SER A 669 -3.59 7.82 6.08
CA SER A 669 -4.75 7.95 6.96
C SER A 669 -5.19 6.59 7.49
N VAL A 670 -5.82 6.59 8.67
CA VAL A 670 -6.24 5.36 9.35
C VAL A 670 -7.73 5.40 9.70
N GLY A 671 -8.45 4.32 9.44
CA GLY A 671 -9.86 4.21 9.87
C GLY A 671 -9.98 4.09 11.38
N ALA A 672 -9.41 3.03 11.95
CA ALA A 672 -9.38 2.80 13.40
C ALA A 672 -7.95 2.61 13.90
N PHE A 673 -7.55 3.33 14.96
CA PHE A 673 -6.22 3.23 15.54
C PHE A 673 -6.25 3.00 17.05
N ILE A 674 -5.43 2.05 17.52
CA ILE A 674 -5.21 1.81 18.94
C ILE A 674 -3.77 1.44 19.28
N ASN A 675 -3.26 1.97 20.39
CA ASN A 675 -1.95 1.61 20.93
C ASN A 675 -1.89 1.50 22.46
N ILE A 676 -3.03 1.20 23.09
CA ILE A 676 -3.13 0.90 24.53
C ILE A 676 -3.76 -0.48 24.75
N ALA A 677 -3.76 -0.97 25.99
CA ALA A 677 -4.33 -2.26 26.38
C ALA A 677 -5.87 -2.31 26.30
N SER A 678 -6.41 -2.30 25.08
CA SER A 678 -7.85 -2.42 24.80
C SER A 678 -8.07 -2.87 23.35
N ASP A 679 -9.29 -2.73 22.83
CA ASP A 679 -9.64 -3.09 21.46
C ASP A 679 -10.59 -2.10 20.78
N ILE A 680 -10.49 -2.04 19.44
CA ILE A 680 -11.49 -1.39 18.57
C ILE A 680 -12.07 -2.45 17.62
N THR A 681 -13.39 -2.52 17.56
CA THR A 681 -14.13 -3.49 16.73
C THR A 681 -14.85 -2.80 15.58
N ASN A 682 -14.60 -3.22 14.34
CA ASN A 682 -15.53 -3.02 13.22
C ASN A 682 -16.59 -4.11 13.30
N ASP A 683 -17.79 -3.78 13.75
CA ASP A 683 -18.86 -4.72 14.03
C ASP A 683 -19.51 -5.26 12.75
N THR A 684 -20.42 -6.22 12.87
CA THR A 684 -21.04 -6.94 11.75
C THR A 684 -21.68 -6.04 10.67
N THR A 685 -22.26 -4.89 11.05
CA THR A 685 -22.81 -3.90 10.10
C THR A 685 -21.78 -2.85 9.66
N GLY A 686 -20.64 -2.80 10.36
CA GLY A 686 -19.60 -1.81 10.18
C GLY A 686 -18.88 -1.96 8.84
N LYS A 687 -18.67 -0.83 8.18
CA LYS A 687 -17.95 -0.75 6.90
C LYS A 687 -16.77 0.21 7.02
N ILE A 688 -15.61 -0.21 6.52
CA ILE A 688 -14.45 0.66 6.35
C ILE A 688 -14.06 0.66 4.87
N ASN A 689 -14.13 1.81 4.22
CA ASN A 689 -13.87 1.95 2.79
C ASN A 689 -12.62 2.78 2.55
N ILE A 690 -11.70 2.28 1.74
CA ILE A 690 -10.50 3.00 1.31
C ILE A 690 -10.54 3.14 -0.21
N ASP A 691 -10.51 4.38 -0.70
CA ASP A 691 -10.44 4.71 -2.13
C ASP A 691 -9.49 5.88 -2.34
N SER A 692 -8.20 5.59 -2.51
CA SER A 692 -7.17 6.63 -2.64
C SER A 692 -6.08 6.21 -3.61
N ILE A 693 -5.53 7.18 -4.35
CA ILE A 693 -4.39 6.97 -5.24
C ILE A 693 -3.17 7.57 -4.56
N ILE A 694 -2.32 6.70 -4.01
CA ILE A 694 -1.04 7.05 -3.39
C ILE A 694 0.09 6.70 -4.36
N ASN A 695 1.08 7.58 -4.45
CA ASN A 695 2.24 7.36 -5.32
C ASN A 695 3.27 6.44 -4.65
N LYS A 696 4.04 5.74 -5.48
CA LYS A 696 5.20 4.99 -5.00
C LYS A 696 6.25 5.94 -4.45
N THR A 697 6.75 5.67 -3.26
CA THR A 697 7.85 6.43 -2.68
C THR A 697 9.18 6.08 -3.36
N THR A 698 10.02 7.10 -3.64
CA THR A 698 11.37 6.95 -4.22
C THR A 698 12.45 7.30 -3.20
N GLY A 699 13.69 6.80 -3.40
CA GLY A 699 14.86 7.25 -2.64
C GLY A 699 15.00 6.68 -1.23
N GLY A 700 14.52 5.46 -0.96
CA GLY A 700 14.73 4.76 0.32
C GLY A 700 13.79 5.15 1.47
N ASN A 701 12.90 6.12 1.26
CA ASN A 701 11.85 6.48 2.22
C ASN A 701 10.80 5.37 2.34
N LYS A 702 10.15 5.28 3.50
CA LYS A 702 9.05 4.32 3.75
C LYS A 702 7.86 4.62 2.83
N GLN A 703 7.16 3.57 2.40
CA GLN A 703 6.02 3.70 1.48
C GLN A 703 4.76 4.14 2.23
N SER A 704 4.10 5.22 1.80
CA SER A 704 2.82 5.65 2.39
C SER A 704 1.70 4.64 2.10
N TYR A 705 0.83 4.41 3.09
CA TYR A 705 -0.36 3.56 2.97
C TYR A 705 -1.54 4.17 3.73
N ASN A 706 -2.74 4.03 3.17
CA ASN A 706 -3.96 4.15 3.97
C ASN A 706 -4.28 2.79 4.61
N ILE A 707 -4.72 2.81 5.87
CA ILE A 707 -4.93 1.60 6.66
C ILE A 707 -6.35 1.58 7.21
N GLY A 708 -7.08 0.48 7.01
CA GLY A 708 -8.45 0.35 7.49
C GLY A 708 -8.49 0.30 9.01
N MET A 709 -7.80 -0.68 9.60
CA MET A 709 -7.64 -0.79 11.05
C MET A 709 -6.17 -1.04 11.41
N ARG A 710 -5.66 -0.34 12.42
CA ARG A 710 -4.29 -0.44 12.89
C ARG A 710 -4.22 -0.61 14.41
N SER A 711 -3.47 -1.62 14.85
CA SER A 711 -2.98 -1.73 16.21
C SER A 711 -1.47 -1.51 16.26
N GLY A 712 -1.00 -0.94 17.36
CA GLY A 712 0.40 -0.62 17.56
C GLY A 712 0.84 -0.63 19.01
N VAL A 713 2.01 -0.05 19.24
CA VAL A 713 2.64 0.11 20.55
C VAL A 713 2.63 1.58 20.95
N ASN A 714 2.74 1.83 22.25
CA ASN A 714 3.09 3.15 22.75
C ASN A 714 4.60 3.21 23.01
N ALA A 715 5.11 4.42 23.24
CA ALA A 715 6.55 4.66 23.36
C ALA A 715 7.19 3.99 24.59
N ASP A 716 6.39 3.57 25.59
CA ASP A 716 6.90 3.06 26.87
C ASP A 716 6.74 1.54 27.01
N ASN A 717 5.93 0.90 26.16
CA ASN A 717 5.69 -0.53 26.20
C ASN A 717 5.52 -1.11 24.78
N ALA A 718 6.46 -1.98 24.38
CA ALA A 718 6.43 -2.66 23.10
C ALA A 718 5.39 -3.81 23.00
N ASN A 719 4.64 -4.10 24.07
CA ASN A 719 3.57 -5.10 24.09
C ASN A 719 2.38 -4.64 24.95
N VAL A 720 1.76 -3.53 24.55
CA VAL A 720 0.58 -2.94 25.20
C VAL A 720 -0.65 -3.84 25.18
N GLY A 721 -0.71 -4.89 24.35
CA GLY A 721 -1.89 -5.73 24.21
C GLY A 721 -3.04 -5.12 23.38
N ALA A 722 -2.76 -4.07 22.61
CA ALA A 722 -3.71 -3.44 21.69
C ALA A 722 -4.22 -4.43 20.63
N ASN A 723 -5.53 -4.40 20.36
CA ASN A 723 -6.17 -5.27 19.38
C ASN A 723 -7.13 -4.52 18.44
N VAL A 724 -7.16 -4.90 17.17
CA VAL A 724 -8.20 -4.46 16.23
C VAL A 724 -8.95 -5.67 15.67
N ILE A 725 -10.29 -5.60 15.67
CA ILE A 725 -11.15 -6.73 15.35
C ILE A 725 -12.09 -6.37 14.21
N ASN A 726 -12.08 -7.14 13.12
CA ASN A 726 -13.02 -6.97 12.00
C ASN A 726 -14.09 -8.08 11.98
N LYS A 727 -15.32 -7.75 12.37
CA LYS A 727 -16.54 -8.55 12.18
C LYS A 727 -17.38 -8.08 10.99
N GLY A 728 -17.17 -6.85 10.52
CA GLY A 728 -17.85 -6.26 9.37
C GLY A 728 -17.07 -6.41 8.06
N GLU A 729 -17.17 -5.39 7.22
CA GLU A 729 -16.54 -5.33 5.90
C GLU A 729 -15.44 -4.26 5.84
N ILE A 730 -14.29 -4.61 5.25
CA ILE A 730 -13.26 -3.65 4.87
C ILE A 730 -13.09 -3.71 3.35
N ASN A 731 -13.30 -2.60 2.65
CA ASN A 731 -13.24 -2.49 1.20
C ASN A 731 -12.03 -1.66 0.75
N LEU A 732 -11.22 -2.20 -0.16
CA LEU A 732 -9.99 -1.56 -0.67
C LEU A 732 -10.11 -1.22 -2.15
N LYS A 733 -9.75 0.01 -2.52
CA LYS A 733 -9.66 0.50 -3.90
C LYS A 733 -8.53 1.52 -4.05
N GLY A 734 -8.02 1.67 -5.27
CA GLY A 734 -6.96 2.63 -5.61
C GLY A 734 -5.56 2.03 -5.53
N THR A 735 -4.62 2.71 -4.86
CA THR A 735 -3.23 2.25 -4.72
C THR A 735 -2.71 2.38 -3.29
N TYR A 736 -1.88 1.42 -2.85
CA TYR A 736 -1.26 1.38 -1.51
C TYR A 736 -2.28 1.49 -0.36
N ALA A 737 -3.12 0.47 -0.23
CA ALA A 737 -4.07 0.34 0.87
C ALA A 737 -3.83 -0.95 1.65
N ILE A 738 -3.98 -0.90 2.97
CA ILE A 738 -3.91 -2.05 3.86
C ILE A 738 -5.25 -2.22 4.56
N GLY A 739 -5.83 -3.42 4.53
CA GLY A 739 -7.07 -3.71 5.25
C GLY A 739 -6.87 -3.63 6.76
N MET A 740 -5.98 -4.46 7.30
CA MET A 740 -5.63 -4.47 8.71
C MET A 740 -4.11 -4.58 8.91
N LEU A 741 -3.57 -3.83 9.88
CA LEU A 741 -2.15 -3.88 10.25
C LEU A 741 -1.96 -3.98 11.76
N ALA A 742 -1.09 -4.90 12.19
CA ALA A 742 -0.62 -4.99 13.57
C ALA A 742 0.90 -4.83 13.60
N ASN A 743 1.37 -3.95 14.49
CA ASN A 743 2.78 -3.72 14.76
C ASN A 743 3.08 -4.03 16.23
N SER A 744 3.82 -5.10 16.52
CA SER A 744 4.10 -5.60 17.88
C SER A 744 2.83 -5.69 18.77
N SER A 745 1.70 -6.03 18.15
CA SER A 745 0.35 -5.97 18.73
C SER A 745 -0.55 -7.03 18.08
N LYS A 746 -1.87 -6.96 18.26
CA LYS A 746 -2.81 -8.00 17.82
C LYS A 746 -3.79 -7.48 16.77
N LEU A 747 -4.20 -8.36 15.87
CA LEU A 747 -5.37 -8.14 15.02
C LEU A 747 -6.17 -9.43 14.83
N THR A 748 -7.47 -9.31 14.57
CA THR A 748 -8.37 -10.44 14.29
C THR A 748 -9.33 -10.10 13.16
N ASN A 749 -9.19 -10.76 12.02
CA ASN A 749 -10.19 -10.72 10.94
C ASN A 749 -11.17 -11.90 11.08
N ILE A 750 -12.44 -11.61 11.29
CA ILE A 750 -13.52 -12.59 11.46
C ILE A 750 -14.36 -12.71 10.20
N ASN A 751 -14.63 -11.58 9.52
CA ASN A 751 -15.47 -11.53 8.34
C ASN A 751 -14.65 -11.18 7.09
N THR A 752 -14.94 -10.08 6.39
CA THR A 752 -14.49 -9.90 5.01
C THR A 752 -13.60 -8.68 4.85
N ILE A 753 -12.46 -8.88 4.17
CA ILE A 753 -11.65 -7.83 3.57
C ILE A 753 -11.72 -8.04 2.06
N THR A 754 -12.24 -7.07 1.30
CA THR A 754 -12.47 -7.24 -0.14
C THR A 754 -11.97 -6.04 -0.96
N SER A 755 -11.83 -6.25 -2.26
CA SER A 755 -11.48 -5.23 -3.23
C SER A 755 -12.09 -5.54 -4.60
N THR A 756 -12.49 -4.47 -5.30
CA THR A 756 -12.94 -4.54 -6.70
C THR A 756 -11.83 -4.19 -7.69
N ASN A 757 -10.95 -3.23 -7.35
CA ASN A 757 -9.79 -2.86 -8.17
C ASN A 757 -8.73 -2.14 -7.31
N ILE A 758 -7.74 -2.87 -6.82
CA ILE A 758 -6.62 -2.36 -6.01
C ILE A 758 -5.27 -2.70 -6.65
N LYS A 759 -4.31 -1.79 -6.50
CA LYS A 759 -2.88 -2.05 -6.77
C LYS A 759 -2.04 -1.78 -5.52
N ASN A 760 -1.02 -2.59 -5.31
CA ASN A 760 -0.17 -2.61 -4.12
C ASN A 760 -1.02 -2.71 -2.84
N GLY A 761 -2.16 -3.41 -2.92
CA GLY A 761 -3.07 -3.62 -1.81
C GLY A 761 -2.63 -4.80 -0.97
N ILE A 762 -2.74 -4.67 0.35
CA ILE A 762 -2.48 -5.77 1.28
C ILE A 762 -3.71 -6.02 2.15
N GLY A 763 -4.16 -7.27 2.25
CA GLY A 763 -5.31 -7.62 3.08
C GLY A 763 -4.97 -7.46 4.56
N ILE A 764 -3.97 -8.23 5.01
CA ILE A 764 -3.50 -8.23 6.39
C ILE A 764 -1.97 -8.11 6.45
N VAL A 765 -1.48 -7.29 7.38
CA VAL A 765 -0.06 -7.12 7.69
C VAL A 765 0.22 -7.38 9.16
N GLY A 766 1.21 -8.22 9.46
CA GLY A 766 1.79 -8.38 10.80
C GLY A 766 3.30 -8.12 10.77
N ILE A 767 3.76 -7.19 11.60
CA ILE A 767 5.19 -6.80 11.68
C ILE A 767 5.67 -6.68 13.13
N ASN A 768 6.99 -6.80 13.32
CA ASN A 768 7.71 -6.61 14.58
C ASN A 768 7.15 -7.47 15.73
N GLY A 769 6.90 -8.76 15.50
CA GLY A 769 6.38 -9.67 16.51
C GLY A 769 4.88 -9.57 16.76
N ALA A 770 4.10 -9.10 15.77
CA ALA A 770 2.64 -9.04 15.87
C ALA A 770 2.00 -10.45 15.92
N THR A 771 0.81 -10.54 16.52
CA THR A 771 -0.05 -11.73 16.48
C THR A 771 -1.26 -11.45 15.58
N VAL A 772 -1.42 -12.28 14.54
CA VAL A 772 -2.41 -12.11 13.49
C VAL A 772 -3.35 -13.31 13.47
N GLU A 773 -4.66 -13.03 13.49
CA GLU A 773 -5.68 -14.07 13.34
C GLU A 773 -6.56 -13.80 12.12
N ASN A 774 -6.50 -14.67 11.11
CA ASN A 774 -7.43 -14.63 9.99
C ASN A 774 -8.39 -15.82 10.05
N ARG A 775 -9.62 -15.53 10.50
CA ARG A 775 -10.74 -16.47 10.62
C ARG A 775 -11.77 -16.28 9.50
N GLY A 776 -11.64 -15.20 8.72
CA GLY A 776 -12.58 -14.81 7.68
C GLY A 776 -12.01 -14.88 6.26
N THR A 777 -12.62 -14.13 5.35
CA THR A 777 -12.27 -14.09 3.92
C THR A 777 -11.48 -12.83 3.58
N ILE A 778 -10.44 -13.01 2.76
CA ILE A 778 -9.70 -11.93 2.13
C ILE A 778 -9.83 -12.11 0.62
N LYS A 779 -10.36 -11.12 -0.10
CA LYS A 779 -10.49 -11.15 -1.55
C LYS A 779 -9.97 -9.86 -2.18
N LEU A 780 -8.78 -9.89 -2.77
CA LEU A 780 -8.19 -8.72 -3.41
C LEU A 780 -8.27 -8.83 -4.92
N THR A 781 -9.03 -7.96 -5.57
CA THR A 781 -9.15 -7.93 -7.03
C THR A 781 -8.45 -6.69 -7.60
N GLY A 782 -7.64 -6.89 -8.64
CA GLY A 782 -7.01 -5.81 -9.38
C GLY A 782 -6.81 -6.17 -10.85
N THR A 783 -6.59 -5.15 -11.68
CA THR A 783 -6.37 -5.29 -13.12
C THR A 783 -4.95 -4.88 -13.52
N GLY A 784 -4.30 -5.67 -14.37
CA GLY A 784 -2.92 -5.43 -14.83
C GLY A 784 -1.85 -5.81 -13.80
N ASP A 785 -0.72 -5.10 -13.78
CA ASP A 785 0.34 -5.25 -12.78
C ASP A 785 -0.10 -4.62 -11.44
N THR A 786 -0.49 -5.47 -10.50
CA THR A 786 -1.15 -5.05 -9.26
C THR A 786 -0.29 -5.24 -8.04
N ASN A 787 0.60 -6.23 -7.97
CA ASN A 787 1.45 -6.47 -6.78
C ASN A 787 0.65 -6.61 -5.46
N ASN A 788 -0.55 -7.19 -5.51
CA ASN A 788 -1.39 -7.32 -4.32
C ASN A 788 -0.93 -8.50 -3.46
N ILE A 789 -1.11 -8.39 -2.14
CA ILE A 789 -0.77 -9.45 -1.19
C ILE A 789 -1.97 -9.75 -0.28
N GLY A 790 -2.41 -11.00 -0.21
CA GLY A 790 -3.51 -11.37 0.69
C GLY A 790 -3.11 -11.25 2.16
N VAL A 791 -2.09 -12.00 2.55
CA VAL A 791 -1.51 -12.00 3.91
C VAL A 791 -0.01 -11.77 3.84
N PHE A 792 0.49 -10.79 4.59
CA PHE A 792 1.91 -10.50 4.73
C PHE A 792 2.34 -10.53 6.19
N LEU A 793 3.26 -11.43 6.54
CA LEU A 793 3.87 -11.48 7.87
C LEU A 793 5.39 -11.33 7.76
N ASP A 794 5.95 -10.43 8.57
CA ASP A 794 7.37 -10.15 8.60
C ASP A 794 7.88 -9.90 10.03
N SER A 795 9.21 -9.86 10.19
CA SER A 795 9.89 -9.37 11.39
C SER A 795 9.42 -10.07 12.67
N GLY A 796 9.46 -11.41 12.69
CA GLY A 796 9.14 -12.25 13.86
C GLY A 796 7.65 -12.42 14.16
N SER A 797 6.75 -12.01 13.27
CA SER A 797 5.29 -12.04 13.50
C SER A 797 4.68 -13.44 13.40
N LYS A 798 3.60 -13.67 14.15
CA LYS A 798 2.93 -14.96 14.27
C LYS A 798 1.50 -14.88 13.74
N GLY A 799 1.15 -15.73 12.80
CA GLY A 799 -0.22 -15.96 12.34
C GLY A 799 -0.79 -17.24 12.95
N ILE A 800 -2.01 -17.18 13.47
CA ILE A 800 -2.70 -18.34 14.07
C ILE A 800 -4.15 -18.44 13.56
N THR A 801 -4.70 -19.66 13.54
CA THR A 801 -6.06 -19.92 13.02
C THR A 801 -7.16 -19.37 13.94
N GLY A 802 -6.90 -19.26 15.26
CA GLY A 802 -7.93 -18.91 16.24
C GLY A 802 -9.14 -19.86 16.21
N THR A 803 -10.24 -19.47 16.86
CA THR A 803 -11.52 -20.18 16.74
C THR A 803 -12.29 -19.66 15.51
N ILE A 804 -12.50 -20.53 14.52
CA ILE A 804 -13.26 -20.21 13.30
C ILE A 804 -14.75 -20.17 13.65
N PRO A 805 -15.49 -19.09 13.33
CA PRO A 805 -16.94 -19.03 13.52
C PRO A 805 -17.69 -20.07 12.68
N THR A 806 -18.82 -20.57 13.20
CA THR A 806 -19.70 -21.47 12.46
C THR A 806 -20.16 -20.85 11.15
N GLY A 807 -20.12 -21.62 10.05
CA GLY A 807 -20.55 -21.17 8.72
C GLY A 807 -19.53 -20.29 7.98
N VAL A 808 -18.41 -19.92 8.63
CA VAL A 808 -17.32 -19.18 7.99
C VAL A 808 -16.24 -20.15 7.55
N THR A 809 -15.84 -20.07 6.28
CA THR A 809 -14.66 -20.78 5.77
C THR A 809 -13.56 -19.76 5.50
N PRO A 810 -12.45 -19.78 6.27
CA PRO A 810 -11.35 -18.86 6.00
C PRO A 810 -10.85 -19.02 4.57
N SER A 811 -10.58 -17.93 3.89
CA SER A 811 -10.03 -17.98 2.54
C SER A 811 -9.22 -16.75 2.18
N VAL A 812 -8.29 -16.92 1.26
CA VAL A 812 -7.47 -15.84 0.68
C VAL A 812 -7.55 -15.97 -0.84
N GLU A 813 -8.23 -15.05 -1.50
CA GLU A 813 -8.30 -14.92 -2.96
C GLU A 813 -7.59 -13.64 -3.40
N VAL A 814 -6.63 -13.75 -4.32
CA VAL A 814 -5.91 -12.60 -4.89
C VAL A 814 -5.91 -12.68 -6.41
N ILE A 815 -6.39 -11.63 -7.06
CA ILE A 815 -6.56 -11.54 -8.50
C ILE A 815 -5.80 -10.32 -9.00
N GLY A 816 -4.89 -10.51 -9.95
CA GLY A 816 -4.10 -9.47 -10.58
C GLY A 816 -2.63 -9.87 -10.72
N ASN A 817 -1.94 -9.31 -11.71
CA ASN A 817 -0.59 -9.74 -12.04
C ASN A 817 0.41 -9.35 -10.96
N ASN A 818 1.52 -10.09 -10.89
CA ASN A 818 2.61 -9.90 -9.94
C ASN A 818 2.20 -10.04 -8.47
N SER A 819 1.00 -10.58 -8.20
CA SER A 819 0.43 -10.69 -6.86
C SER A 819 0.81 -11.98 -6.14
N THR A 820 0.64 -11.99 -4.83
CA THR A 820 0.94 -13.13 -3.95
C THR A 820 -0.24 -13.39 -3.02
N GLY A 821 -0.66 -14.65 -2.86
CA GLY A 821 -1.71 -14.99 -1.90
C GLY A 821 -1.23 -14.79 -0.46
N VAL A 822 -0.18 -15.50 -0.09
CA VAL A 822 0.42 -15.47 1.24
C VAL A 822 1.94 -15.30 1.12
N LEU A 823 2.49 -14.29 1.81
CA LEU A 823 3.92 -14.02 1.90
C LEU A 823 4.34 -13.98 3.36
N VAL A 824 5.23 -14.88 3.77
CA VAL A 824 5.80 -14.89 5.12
C VAL A 824 7.32 -14.85 5.02
N THR A 825 7.95 -13.89 5.71
CA THR A 825 9.38 -13.63 5.63
C THR A 825 10.08 -13.81 6.98
N GLY A 826 11.29 -14.39 6.93
CA GLY A 826 12.13 -14.74 8.07
C GLY A 826 13.03 -13.63 8.58
N LYS A 827 12.68 -12.35 8.40
CA LYS A 827 13.48 -11.24 8.91
C LYS A 827 13.53 -11.34 10.45
N ASN A 828 14.74 -11.37 11.00
CA ASN A 828 14.96 -11.62 12.42
C ASN A 828 14.74 -10.35 13.25
N THR A 829 13.85 -10.42 14.24
CA THR A 829 13.82 -9.51 15.39
C THR A 829 14.11 -10.36 16.63
N GLY A 830 15.26 -10.17 17.29
CA GLY A 830 15.61 -10.90 18.50
C GLY A 830 15.71 -12.43 18.36
N GLY A 831 16.07 -12.94 17.17
CA GLY A 831 16.26 -14.37 16.90
C GLY A 831 14.98 -15.19 16.66
N THR A 832 13.80 -14.55 16.59
CA THR A 832 12.53 -15.24 16.29
C THR A 832 12.13 -15.01 14.83
N THR A 833 11.81 -16.10 14.12
CA THR A 833 11.33 -16.06 12.73
C THR A 833 9.81 -15.95 12.67
N SER A 834 9.31 -15.30 11.61
CA SER A 834 7.87 -15.26 11.38
C SER A 834 7.31 -16.65 11.11
N ASN A 835 6.09 -16.89 11.59
CA ASN A 835 5.38 -18.14 11.32
C ASN A 835 3.90 -17.87 11.06
N LEU A 836 3.28 -18.68 10.22
CA LEU A 836 1.85 -18.63 9.94
C LEU A 836 1.25 -20.02 10.09
N THR A 837 0.30 -20.17 10.99
CA THR A 837 -0.65 -21.28 10.99
C THR A 837 -1.99 -20.77 10.49
N MET A 838 -2.50 -21.36 9.42
CA MET A 838 -3.77 -20.97 8.82
C MET A 838 -4.63 -22.18 8.47
N ALA A 839 -5.88 -21.94 8.13
CA ALA A 839 -6.81 -22.94 7.61
C ALA A 839 -7.49 -22.38 6.35
N GLY A 840 -8.14 -23.27 5.59
CA GLY A 840 -8.96 -22.88 4.44
C GLY A 840 -8.19 -22.82 3.11
N THR A 841 -8.72 -22.05 2.15
CA THR A 841 -8.28 -22.07 0.75
C THR A 841 -7.46 -20.83 0.40
N VAL A 842 -6.40 -21.00 -0.39
CA VAL A 842 -5.64 -19.90 -1.01
C VAL A 842 -5.82 -19.99 -2.53
N LYS A 843 -6.32 -18.92 -3.15
CA LYS A 843 -6.52 -18.83 -4.60
C LYS A 843 -5.81 -17.59 -5.15
N VAL A 844 -4.98 -17.77 -6.17
CA VAL A 844 -4.25 -16.67 -6.78
C VAL A 844 -4.34 -16.76 -8.31
N SER A 845 -4.64 -15.64 -8.96
CA SER A 845 -4.82 -15.58 -10.42
C SER A 845 -4.20 -14.34 -11.04
N GLY A 846 -3.63 -14.50 -12.23
CA GLY A 846 -2.93 -13.46 -12.99
C GLY A 846 -1.57 -13.92 -13.52
N ASN A 847 -0.87 -13.01 -14.20
CA ASN A 847 0.50 -13.23 -14.67
C ASN A 847 1.53 -13.08 -13.54
N SER A 848 2.60 -13.88 -13.53
CA SER A 848 3.68 -13.81 -12.53
C SER A 848 3.22 -13.84 -11.06
N VAL A 849 2.31 -14.74 -10.73
CA VAL A 849 1.70 -14.80 -9.39
C VAL A 849 2.29 -15.89 -8.51
N ALA A 850 2.18 -15.75 -7.19
CA ALA A 850 2.58 -16.77 -6.23
C ALA A 850 1.42 -17.17 -5.32
N GLY A 851 1.18 -18.46 -5.13
CA GLY A 851 0.20 -18.97 -4.17
C GLY A 851 0.62 -18.67 -2.73
N ILE A 852 1.57 -19.47 -2.24
CA ILE A 852 2.16 -19.31 -0.90
C ILE A 852 3.68 -19.20 -1.02
N VAL A 853 4.26 -18.23 -0.35
CA VAL A 853 5.70 -18.01 -0.25
C VAL A 853 6.14 -18.06 1.21
N ALA A 854 6.99 -19.02 1.53
CA ALA A 854 7.66 -19.16 2.82
C ALA A 854 9.14 -18.85 2.64
N ASN A 855 9.52 -17.59 2.83
CA ASN A 855 10.90 -17.10 2.61
C ASN A 855 11.66 -17.02 3.92
N GLY A 856 12.46 -18.05 4.24
CA GLY A 856 13.15 -18.16 5.54
C GLY A 856 12.21 -18.24 6.76
N ALA A 857 10.94 -18.57 6.53
CA ALA A 857 9.87 -18.60 7.52
C ALA A 857 9.07 -19.90 7.44
N THR A 858 8.23 -20.15 8.44
CA THR A 858 7.37 -21.35 8.50
C THR A 858 5.91 -21.03 8.18
N VAL A 859 5.30 -21.76 7.25
CA VAL A 859 3.87 -21.73 6.97
C VAL A 859 3.28 -23.12 7.18
N ASN A 860 2.24 -23.23 7.99
CA ASN A 860 1.51 -24.46 8.27
C ASN A 860 0.03 -24.28 7.88
N LEU A 861 -0.47 -25.13 6.99
CA LEU A 861 -1.87 -25.14 6.57
C LEU A 861 -2.59 -26.33 7.23
N ASN A 862 -3.40 -26.05 8.24
CA ASN A 862 -4.17 -27.04 8.96
C ASN A 862 -5.47 -27.39 8.21
N GLY A 863 -5.88 -28.66 8.30
CA GLY A 863 -7.10 -29.15 7.67
C GLY A 863 -6.97 -29.44 6.17
N THR A 864 -8.08 -29.71 5.50
CA THR A 864 -8.17 -30.17 4.08
C THR A 864 -8.12 -29.03 3.05
N GLY A 865 -7.45 -27.92 3.36
CA GLY A 865 -7.43 -26.72 2.52
C GLY A 865 -6.88 -26.96 1.11
N THR A 866 -7.27 -26.11 0.16
CA THR A 866 -6.81 -26.18 -1.23
C THR A 866 -6.00 -24.93 -1.58
N ILE A 867 -4.93 -25.10 -2.34
CA ILE A 867 -4.19 -23.98 -2.94
C ILE A 867 -4.45 -24.03 -4.45
N ILE A 868 -4.84 -22.90 -5.04
CA ILE A 868 -5.15 -22.76 -6.46
C ILE A 868 -4.31 -21.62 -7.02
N VAL A 869 -3.48 -21.91 -8.02
CA VAL A 869 -2.72 -20.89 -8.77
C VAL A 869 -3.06 -21.05 -10.24
N ASP A 870 -3.95 -20.21 -10.74
CA ASP A 870 -4.53 -20.32 -12.09
C ASP A 870 -5.05 -18.95 -12.55
N ASN A 871 -4.97 -18.63 -13.84
CA ASN A 871 -5.56 -17.41 -14.42
C ASN A 871 -6.99 -17.62 -14.96
N ASN A 872 -7.70 -18.68 -14.55
CA ASN A 872 -9.05 -19.04 -15.06
C ASN A 872 -9.14 -19.03 -16.61
N GLY A 873 -8.02 -19.25 -17.32
CA GLY A 873 -7.86 -19.00 -18.76
C GLY A 873 -6.55 -19.58 -19.31
N THR A 874 -5.92 -18.91 -20.31
CA THR A 874 -4.61 -19.29 -20.85
C THR A 874 -3.50 -19.24 -19.80
N PHE A 875 -2.40 -19.96 -20.06
CA PHE A 875 -1.25 -20.02 -19.17
C PHE A 875 -0.62 -18.65 -18.87
N SER A 876 -0.02 -18.51 -17.68
CA SER A 876 0.53 -17.26 -17.14
C SER A 876 1.86 -16.86 -17.78
N ALA A 877 1.95 -15.61 -18.25
CA ALA A 877 3.18 -15.02 -18.78
C ALA A 877 4.08 -14.44 -17.67
N PRO A 878 5.42 -14.46 -17.82
CA PRO A 878 6.34 -13.80 -16.91
C PRO A 878 6.29 -12.26 -17.07
N ILE A 879 6.63 -11.55 -15.99
CA ILE A 879 6.78 -10.10 -15.92
C ILE A 879 8.21 -9.86 -15.46
N GLY A 880 9.04 -9.38 -16.39
CA GLY A 880 10.48 -9.33 -16.20
C GLY A 880 11.03 -10.73 -15.93
N LYS A 881 11.69 -10.92 -14.78
CA LYS A 881 12.28 -12.21 -14.36
C LYS A 881 11.43 -12.97 -13.32
N LYS A 882 10.19 -12.53 -13.06
CA LYS A 882 9.30 -13.20 -12.12
C LYS A 882 8.34 -14.11 -12.88
N GLY A 883 8.39 -15.40 -12.59
CA GLY A 883 7.41 -16.37 -13.09
C GLY A 883 6.26 -16.57 -12.13
N SER A 884 5.49 -17.63 -12.36
CA SER A 884 4.40 -18.05 -11.48
C SER A 884 4.80 -19.24 -10.62
N TYR A 885 4.38 -19.20 -9.36
CA TYR A 885 4.77 -20.19 -8.35
C TYR A 885 3.53 -20.74 -7.65
N GLY A 886 3.36 -22.07 -7.63
CA GLY A 886 2.30 -22.69 -6.82
C GLY A 886 2.59 -22.50 -5.33
N ILE A 887 3.70 -23.09 -4.88
CA ILE A 887 4.28 -22.86 -3.55
C ILE A 887 5.79 -22.67 -3.72
N ALA A 888 6.33 -21.61 -3.11
CA ALA A 888 7.77 -21.35 -3.07
C ALA A 888 8.27 -21.34 -1.63
N VAL A 889 9.11 -22.31 -1.30
CA VAL A 889 9.86 -22.36 -0.04
C VAL A 889 11.30 -21.94 -0.32
N THR A 890 11.68 -20.74 0.10
CA THR A 890 12.98 -20.14 -0.26
C THR A 890 13.83 -19.92 0.99
N LYS A 891 15.14 -19.78 0.79
CA LYS A 891 16.04 -19.26 1.81
C LYS A 891 16.01 -17.74 1.80
N ASP A 892 15.85 -17.12 2.96
CA ASP A 892 15.99 -15.66 3.06
C ASP A 892 17.46 -15.30 2.85
N LYS A 893 17.73 -14.48 1.82
CA LYS A 893 19.10 -14.14 1.43
C LYS A 893 19.80 -13.21 2.42
N ASN A 894 19.04 -12.48 3.23
CA ASN A 894 19.59 -11.54 4.19
C ASN A 894 19.93 -12.24 5.51
N THR A 895 19.09 -13.18 5.96
CA THR A 895 19.27 -13.88 7.25
C THR A 895 19.88 -15.28 7.12
N GLY A 896 19.89 -15.86 5.92
CA GLY A 896 20.32 -17.24 5.67
C GLY A 896 19.32 -18.31 6.16
N LEU A 897 18.18 -17.90 6.73
CA LEU A 897 17.18 -18.81 7.26
C LEU A 897 16.46 -19.55 6.15
N THR A 898 16.23 -20.84 6.39
CA THR A 898 15.56 -21.72 5.43
C THR A 898 14.07 -21.79 5.69
N GLY A 899 13.25 -21.63 4.65
CA GLY A 899 11.80 -21.72 4.77
C GLY A 899 11.27 -23.13 5.03
N LYS A 900 10.03 -23.20 5.51
CA LYS A 900 9.26 -24.45 5.66
C LYS A 900 7.80 -24.22 5.29
N PHE A 901 7.23 -25.13 4.50
CA PHE A 901 5.80 -25.25 4.27
C PHE A 901 5.31 -26.65 4.68
N GLU A 902 4.27 -26.72 5.52
CA GLU A 902 3.65 -27.98 5.94
C GLU A 902 2.14 -27.94 5.68
N GLY A 903 1.67 -28.77 4.76
CA GLY A 903 0.26 -28.91 4.38
C GLY A 903 -0.13 -30.38 4.25
N LYS A 904 -0.09 -31.13 5.36
CA LYS A 904 -0.25 -32.60 5.39
C LYS A 904 -1.55 -33.12 4.77
N ASN A 905 -2.59 -32.29 4.74
CA ASN A 905 -3.90 -32.60 4.17
C ASN A 905 -4.27 -31.67 2.99
N THR A 906 -3.30 -30.88 2.50
CA THR A 906 -3.50 -29.84 1.49
C THR A 906 -3.39 -30.37 0.07
N THR A 907 -4.33 -29.98 -0.80
CA THR A 907 -4.22 -30.21 -2.25
C THR A 907 -3.77 -28.91 -2.94
N ILE A 908 -2.72 -28.98 -3.76
CA ILE A 908 -2.30 -27.88 -4.64
C ILE A 908 -2.79 -28.14 -6.06
N ASN A 909 -3.43 -27.14 -6.67
CA ASN A 909 -3.80 -27.11 -8.08
C ASN A 909 -3.08 -25.91 -8.73
N ALA A 910 -2.15 -26.15 -9.66
CA ALA A 910 -1.42 -25.07 -10.32
C ALA A 910 -1.37 -25.25 -11.84
N LYS A 911 -1.65 -24.18 -12.59
CA LYS A 911 -1.46 -24.11 -14.04
C LYS A 911 -0.53 -22.97 -14.38
N ILE A 912 0.64 -23.30 -14.90
CA ILE A 912 1.75 -22.35 -15.07
C ILE A 912 2.52 -22.60 -16.38
N SER A 913 3.16 -21.57 -16.92
CA SER A 913 4.01 -21.70 -18.11
C SER A 913 5.22 -20.80 -18.04
N ASN A 914 6.11 -20.98 -19.02
CA ASN A 914 7.35 -20.23 -19.20
C ASN A 914 8.48 -20.68 -18.26
N PRO A 915 9.75 -20.50 -18.66
CA PRO A 915 10.92 -20.99 -17.91
C PRO A 915 11.07 -20.43 -16.49
N GLU A 916 10.52 -19.25 -16.21
CA GLU A 916 10.57 -18.62 -14.89
C GLU A 916 9.59 -19.23 -13.87
N SER A 917 8.68 -20.11 -14.31
CA SER A 917 7.55 -20.61 -13.50
C SER A 917 7.78 -22.03 -12.98
N ILE A 918 7.38 -22.26 -11.72
CA ILE A 918 7.60 -23.51 -11.01
C ILE A 918 6.36 -23.90 -10.20
N GLY A 919 5.91 -25.15 -10.29
CA GLY A 919 4.73 -25.63 -9.57
C GLY A 919 4.99 -25.65 -8.06
N LEU A 920 5.93 -26.50 -7.65
CA LEU A 920 6.46 -26.54 -6.29
C LEU A 920 7.96 -26.30 -6.31
N TYR A 921 8.42 -25.30 -5.57
CA TYR A 921 9.82 -24.98 -5.39
C TYR A 921 10.23 -25.08 -3.92
N SER A 922 11.39 -25.67 -3.65
CA SER A 922 11.93 -25.75 -2.30
C SER A 922 13.46 -25.65 -2.25
N GLU A 923 13.97 -24.74 -1.41
CA GLU A 923 15.32 -24.71 -0.82
C GLU A 923 15.31 -25.16 0.65
N GLY A 924 14.15 -25.59 1.15
CA GLY A 924 13.91 -25.96 2.55
C GLY A 924 13.06 -27.22 2.67
N SER A 925 11.97 -27.17 3.44
CA SER A 925 11.06 -28.32 3.55
C SER A 925 9.66 -27.95 3.08
N LEU A 926 9.11 -28.69 2.12
CA LEU A 926 7.78 -28.49 1.55
C LEU A 926 7.04 -29.82 1.57
N THR A 927 5.96 -29.92 2.35
CA THR A 927 5.09 -31.11 2.39
C THR A 927 3.67 -30.74 1.97
N VAL A 928 3.10 -31.49 1.01
CA VAL A 928 1.69 -31.40 0.59
C VAL A 928 1.03 -32.79 0.60
N ASN A 929 -0.30 -32.84 0.69
CA ASN A 929 -1.03 -34.10 0.56
C ASN A 929 -1.08 -34.55 -0.90
N LYS A 930 -1.64 -33.71 -1.77
CA LYS A 930 -1.81 -34.00 -3.20
C LYS A 930 -1.29 -32.86 -4.05
N ALA A 931 -0.63 -33.18 -5.17
CA ALA A 931 -0.16 -32.20 -6.12
C ALA A 931 -0.76 -32.39 -7.51
N ASN A 932 -1.52 -31.39 -7.97
CA ASN A 932 -2.12 -31.33 -9.30
C ASN A 932 -1.49 -30.19 -10.11
N ILE A 933 -0.46 -30.47 -10.90
CA ILE A 933 0.39 -29.42 -11.51
C ILE A 933 0.41 -29.58 -13.03
N THR A 934 0.01 -28.54 -13.76
CA THR A 934 0.11 -28.46 -15.22
C THR A 934 1.14 -27.41 -15.62
N THR A 935 2.14 -27.79 -16.40
CA THR A 935 3.23 -26.92 -16.89
C THR A 935 3.28 -26.88 -18.41
N LYS A 936 3.71 -25.74 -18.98
CA LYS A 936 4.02 -25.59 -20.42
C LYS A 936 5.20 -24.66 -20.66
N ASP A 937 5.75 -24.72 -21.88
CA ASP A 937 6.68 -23.74 -22.43
C ASP A 937 7.92 -23.50 -21.55
N GLY A 938 8.48 -24.56 -20.98
CA GLY A 938 9.71 -24.48 -20.17
C GLY A 938 9.48 -24.46 -18.66
N ALA A 939 8.23 -24.32 -18.20
CA ALA A 939 7.92 -24.39 -16.76
C ALA A 939 8.24 -25.77 -16.16
N ILE A 940 8.49 -25.80 -14.85
CA ILE A 940 8.87 -27.01 -14.11
C ILE A 940 7.78 -27.40 -13.11
N ASN A 941 7.40 -28.67 -13.03
CA ASN A 941 6.36 -29.10 -12.09
C ASN A 941 6.91 -29.10 -10.65
N PHE A 942 8.06 -29.75 -10.44
CA PHE A 942 8.68 -29.90 -9.13
C PHE A 942 10.18 -29.58 -9.20
N PHE A 943 10.61 -28.59 -8.43
CA PHE A 943 12.02 -28.19 -8.32
C PHE A 943 12.48 -28.17 -6.87
N ALA A 944 13.30 -29.15 -6.49
CA ALA A 944 14.04 -29.12 -5.23
C ALA A 944 15.47 -28.63 -5.48
N ASP A 945 15.78 -27.40 -5.07
CA ASP A 945 17.12 -26.84 -5.17
C ASP A 945 18.03 -27.40 -4.04
N ASN A 946 19.29 -26.96 -3.99
CA ASN A 946 20.28 -27.52 -3.09
C ASN A 946 19.86 -27.43 -1.61
N GLY A 947 19.67 -28.60 -0.98
CA GLY A 947 19.20 -28.73 0.40
C GLY A 947 17.68 -28.67 0.57
N GLY A 948 16.94 -28.49 -0.52
CA GLY A 948 15.48 -28.53 -0.55
C GLY A 948 14.91 -29.95 -0.53
N ASN A 949 13.76 -30.10 0.11
CA ASN A 949 12.97 -31.31 0.14
C ASN A 949 11.51 -30.98 -0.23
N ILE A 950 10.96 -31.75 -1.17
CA ILE A 950 9.54 -31.75 -1.52
C ILE A 950 8.97 -33.12 -1.17
N GLU A 951 7.88 -33.16 -0.42
CA GLU A 951 7.17 -34.40 -0.08
C GLU A 951 5.71 -34.31 -0.52
N ILE A 952 5.26 -35.30 -1.30
CA ILE A 952 3.87 -35.46 -1.74
C ILE A 952 3.33 -36.76 -1.12
N LYS A 953 2.36 -36.64 -0.21
CA LYS A 953 1.94 -37.76 0.64
C LYS A 953 0.93 -38.73 0.03
N ASN A 954 0.12 -38.29 -0.94
CA ASN A 954 -0.99 -39.06 -1.48
C ASN A 954 -1.17 -38.84 -3.00
N GLY A 955 -0.04 -38.69 -3.71
CA GLY A 955 0.00 -38.57 -5.16
C GLY A 955 -0.68 -37.32 -5.74
N GLY A 956 -1.41 -37.50 -6.83
CA GLY A 956 -2.05 -36.39 -7.58
C GLY A 956 -1.97 -36.59 -9.08
N THR A 957 -2.10 -35.50 -9.83
CA THR A 957 -2.07 -35.50 -11.30
C THR A 957 -1.13 -34.43 -11.84
N SER A 958 -0.12 -34.80 -12.63
CA SER A 958 0.76 -33.82 -13.27
C SER A 958 0.68 -33.93 -14.78
N GLU A 959 0.67 -32.78 -15.45
CA GLU A 959 0.89 -32.69 -16.89
C GLU A 959 2.13 -31.85 -17.12
N THR A 960 3.11 -32.44 -17.80
CA THR A 960 4.35 -31.78 -18.21
C THR A 960 4.29 -31.54 -19.71
N GLY A 961 4.03 -30.28 -20.07
CA GLY A 961 3.87 -29.84 -21.45
C GLY A 961 5.13 -29.97 -22.30
N GLN A 962 4.99 -29.60 -23.58
CA GLN A 962 6.14 -29.43 -24.47
C GLN A 962 7.14 -28.44 -23.88
N LYS A 963 8.43 -28.70 -24.08
CA LYS A 963 9.58 -27.96 -23.51
C LYS A 963 9.69 -27.96 -21.98
N SER A 964 8.73 -28.53 -21.26
CA SER A 964 8.69 -28.52 -19.79
C SER A 964 9.37 -29.75 -19.17
N LEU A 965 9.60 -29.66 -17.86
CA LEU A 965 10.25 -30.70 -17.06
C LEU A 965 9.39 -31.06 -15.83
N LEU A 966 9.21 -32.37 -15.59
CA LEU A 966 8.49 -32.85 -14.41
C LEU A 966 9.33 -32.66 -13.14
N PHE A 967 10.52 -33.25 -13.09
CA PHE A 967 11.40 -33.20 -11.93
C PHE A 967 12.74 -32.55 -12.25
N TYR A 968 13.07 -31.49 -11.50
CA TYR A 968 14.41 -30.91 -11.46
C TYR A 968 14.93 -30.93 -10.03
N THR A 969 16.16 -31.39 -9.85
CA THR A 969 16.84 -31.38 -8.55
C THR A 969 18.26 -30.88 -8.70
N ASN A 970 18.72 -30.07 -7.76
CA ASN A 970 20.09 -29.54 -7.75
C ASN A 970 20.79 -29.87 -6.43
N GLY A 971 22.11 -30.13 -6.49
CA GLY A 971 22.90 -30.52 -5.32
C GLY A 971 22.25 -31.67 -4.54
N ASN A 972 21.96 -31.42 -3.25
CA ASN A 972 21.35 -32.41 -2.36
C ASN A 972 19.80 -32.34 -2.31
N GLY A 973 19.16 -31.70 -3.30
CA GLY A 973 17.71 -31.58 -3.38
C GLY A 973 17.01 -32.94 -3.50
N LYS A 974 15.85 -33.09 -2.84
CA LYS A 974 15.07 -34.34 -2.78
C LYS A 974 13.59 -34.14 -3.07
N ILE A 975 12.99 -35.14 -3.73
CA ILE A 975 11.55 -35.17 -4.04
C ILE A 975 10.98 -36.54 -3.68
N ASN A 976 10.20 -36.62 -2.60
CA ASN A 976 9.67 -37.86 -2.06
C ASN A 976 8.17 -38.02 -2.35
N LEU A 977 7.78 -39.19 -2.85
CA LEU A 977 6.39 -39.60 -3.03
C LEU A 977 6.04 -40.61 -1.93
N SER A 978 5.65 -40.12 -0.75
CA SER A 978 5.52 -40.98 0.44
C SER A 978 4.25 -41.83 0.49
N GLY A 979 3.31 -41.62 -0.44
CA GLY A 979 2.12 -42.47 -0.59
C GLY A 979 1.20 -42.03 -1.73
N GLY A 980 0.18 -42.85 -2.00
CA GLY A 980 -0.72 -42.70 -3.16
C GLY A 980 0.02 -42.85 -4.50
N THR A 981 -0.67 -42.63 -5.62
CA THR A 981 -0.04 -42.63 -6.95
C THR A 981 -0.07 -41.23 -7.56
N LEU A 982 1.10 -40.69 -7.91
CA LEU A 982 1.23 -39.51 -8.75
C LEU A 982 1.11 -39.94 -10.21
N ASN A 983 0.03 -39.55 -10.88
CA ASN A 983 -0.19 -39.83 -12.29
C ASN A 983 0.34 -38.66 -13.12
N ALA A 984 1.47 -38.84 -13.79
CA ALA A 984 2.12 -37.80 -14.57
C ALA A 984 2.07 -38.12 -16.08
N THR A 985 1.58 -37.17 -16.88
CA THR A 985 1.59 -37.25 -18.35
C THR A 985 2.69 -36.34 -18.90
N ILE A 986 3.57 -36.90 -19.73
CA ILE A 986 4.65 -36.14 -20.39
C ILE A 986 4.28 -35.94 -21.86
N LYS A 987 4.13 -34.69 -22.27
CA LYS A 987 3.69 -34.34 -23.63
C LYS A 987 4.79 -34.57 -24.67
N GLY A 988 4.37 -35.11 -25.81
CA GLY A 988 5.23 -35.35 -26.97
C GLY A 988 5.59 -34.08 -27.73
N GLY A 989 6.79 -34.07 -28.35
CA GLY A 989 7.23 -33.03 -29.28
C GLY A 989 7.73 -33.62 -30.61
N SER A 990 7.66 -32.85 -31.69
CA SER A 990 8.14 -33.28 -33.01
C SER A 990 9.66 -33.18 -33.13
N THR A 991 10.27 -32.19 -32.47
CA THR A 991 11.72 -31.96 -32.46
C THR A 991 12.31 -32.28 -31.08
N PRO A 992 13.63 -32.56 -30.97
CA PRO A 992 14.29 -32.66 -29.68
C PRO A 992 14.03 -31.44 -28.78
N SER A 993 14.13 -30.21 -29.31
CA SER A 993 13.92 -28.97 -28.55
C SER A 993 12.49 -28.76 -28.00
N THR A 994 11.49 -29.53 -28.45
CA THR A 994 10.08 -29.33 -28.06
C THR A 994 9.51 -30.42 -27.15
N ARG A 995 10.22 -31.53 -26.92
CA ARG A 995 9.69 -32.66 -26.12
C ARG A 995 9.57 -32.28 -24.64
N GLY A 996 8.44 -32.62 -24.01
CA GLY A 996 8.35 -32.66 -22.55
C GLY A 996 9.30 -33.72 -21.99
N THR A 997 9.85 -33.48 -20.80
CA THR A 997 10.87 -34.34 -20.18
C THR A 997 10.44 -34.75 -18.76
N ALA A 998 10.63 -36.02 -18.38
CA ALA A 998 10.33 -36.47 -17.02
C ALA A 998 11.46 -36.13 -16.03
N PHE A 999 12.69 -36.54 -16.33
CA PHE A 999 13.83 -36.43 -15.41
C PHE A 999 15.00 -35.66 -16.01
N TYR A 1000 15.64 -34.83 -15.19
CA TYR A 1000 16.92 -34.20 -15.48
C TYR A 1000 18.00 -34.80 -14.57
N TYR A 1001 18.92 -35.55 -15.16
CA TYR A 1001 20.01 -36.23 -14.46
C TYR A 1001 21.34 -35.55 -14.76
N VAL A 1002 22.13 -35.27 -13.72
CA VAL A 1002 23.49 -34.77 -13.84
C VAL A 1002 24.40 -35.67 -13.04
N ALA A 1003 25.45 -36.23 -13.66
CA ALA A 1003 26.43 -36.97 -12.88
C ALA A 1003 27.32 -36.01 -12.06
N PRO A 1004 27.58 -36.33 -10.78
CA PRO A 1004 28.42 -35.50 -9.93
C PRO A 1004 29.90 -35.57 -10.33
N GLY A 1005 30.63 -34.47 -10.16
CA GLY A 1005 32.09 -34.40 -10.37
C GLY A 1005 32.52 -33.72 -11.67
N ALA A 1006 33.83 -33.52 -11.80
CA ALA A 1006 34.44 -32.79 -12.93
C ALA A 1006 34.65 -33.63 -14.20
N SER A 1007 34.45 -34.95 -14.12
CA SER A 1007 34.56 -35.89 -15.24
C SER A 1007 33.19 -36.49 -15.59
N TYR A 1008 33.07 -37.02 -16.80
CA TYR A 1008 31.87 -37.72 -17.25
C TYR A 1008 31.59 -38.95 -16.37
N GLY A 1009 30.52 -38.90 -15.57
CA GLY A 1009 30.11 -40.02 -14.71
C GLY A 1009 29.32 -41.09 -15.47
N VAL A 1010 29.38 -42.35 -15.02
CA VAL A 1010 28.70 -43.46 -15.72
C VAL A 1010 27.18 -43.28 -15.71
N PHE A 1011 26.53 -43.46 -16.87
CA PHE A 1011 25.06 -43.49 -16.98
C PHE A 1011 24.58 -44.86 -17.43
N ASN A 1012 24.27 -45.70 -16.44
CA ASN A 1012 23.76 -47.06 -16.59
C ASN A 1012 22.69 -47.36 -15.51
N THR A 1013 22.15 -48.59 -15.49
CA THR A 1013 21.13 -49.03 -14.54
C THR A 1013 21.51 -48.78 -13.07
N ALA A 1014 22.75 -49.04 -12.68
CA ALA A 1014 23.22 -48.86 -11.30
C ALA A 1014 23.27 -47.36 -10.91
N ALA A 1015 23.72 -46.51 -11.83
CA ALA A 1015 23.75 -45.06 -11.62
C ALA A 1015 22.32 -44.48 -11.47
N ILE A 1016 21.36 -44.98 -12.26
CA ILE A 1016 19.96 -44.56 -12.17
C ILE A 1016 19.31 -45.07 -10.87
N GLN A 1017 19.56 -46.31 -10.45
CA GLN A 1017 19.10 -46.82 -9.16
C GLN A 1017 19.61 -45.93 -8.01
N SER A 1018 20.89 -45.56 -8.03
CA SER A 1018 21.50 -44.66 -7.05
C SER A 1018 20.84 -43.27 -7.06
N TYR A 1019 20.64 -42.70 -8.26
CA TYR A 1019 19.91 -41.43 -8.42
C TYR A 1019 18.51 -41.51 -7.83
N PHE A 1020 17.73 -42.54 -8.17
CA PHE A 1020 16.39 -42.74 -7.63
C PHE A 1020 16.36 -42.91 -6.11
N ASN A 1021 17.30 -43.67 -5.54
CA ASN A 1021 17.38 -43.88 -4.10
C ASN A 1021 17.75 -42.62 -3.32
N ASN A 1022 18.60 -41.76 -3.89
CA ASN A 1022 19.14 -40.59 -3.19
C ASN A 1022 18.35 -39.30 -3.43
N THR A 1023 17.81 -39.13 -4.64
CA THR A 1023 17.06 -37.94 -5.05
C THR A 1023 15.56 -38.11 -4.82
N PHE A 1024 15.03 -39.32 -5.05
CA PHE A 1024 13.61 -39.63 -4.88
C PHE A 1024 13.35 -40.54 -3.68
N GLY A 1025 14.22 -40.47 -2.67
CA GLY A 1025 14.16 -41.33 -1.50
C GLY A 1025 15.18 -40.96 -0.43
N ASN A 1026 15.21 -41.77 0.63
CA ASN A 1026 16.23 -41.70 1.68
C ASN A 1026 16.99 -43.02 1.76
N GLY A 1027 17.71 -43.35 0.68
CA GLY A 1027 18.41 -44.63 0.52
C GLY A 1027 17.58 -45.69 -0.22
N THR A 1028 16.26 -45.49 -0.28
CA THR A 1028 15.33 -46.32 -1.05
C THR A 1028 14.38 -45.41 -1.84
N SER A 1029 14.30 -45.63 -3.15
CA SER A 1029 13.42 -44.88 -4.07
C SER A 1029 11.95 -44.97 -3.67
N THR A 1030 11.23 -43.85 -3.82
CA THR A 1030 9.77 -43.74 -3.68
C THR A 1030 9.03 -43.67 -5.02
N LEU A 1031 9.74 -43.85 -6.14
CA LEU A 1031 9.16 -43.74 -7.47
C LEU A 1031 8.21 -44.88 -7.84
N ASN A 1032 8.10 -45.96 -7.04
CA ASN A 1032 7.02 -46.94 -7.19
C ASN A 1032 5.62 -46.31 -7.03
N HIS A 1033 5.53 -45.12 -6.43
CA HIS A 1033 4.32 -44.29 -6.36
C HIS A 1033 4.14 -43.36 -7.58
N LEU A 1034 4.99 -43.43 -8.60
CA LEU A 1034 4.88 -42.63 -9.82
C LEU A 1034 4.40 -43.50 -10.99
N LYS A 1035 3.32 -43.05 -11.64
CA LYS A 1035 2.89 -43.57 -12.94
C LYS A 1035 3.16 -42.51 -14.02
N LEU A 1036 4.06 -42.83 -14.95
CA LEU A 1036 4.40 -42.00 -16.11
C LEU A 1036 3.62 -42.47 -17.34
N ASN A 1037 2.79 -41.59 -17.89
CA ASN A 1037 2.20 -41.74 -19.22
C ASN A 1037 3.02 -40.94 -20.23
N MET A 1038 3.84 -41.65 -20.99
CA MET A 1038 4.76 -41.08 -21.97
C MET A 1038 4.06 -40.99 -23.33
N GLU A 1039 3.66 -39.79 -23.74
CA GLU A 1039 3.08 -39.60 -25.08
C GLU A 1039 4.14 -39.80 -26.18
N ALA A 1040 3.69 -40.11 -27.40
CA ALA A 1040 4.58 -40.34 -28.53
C ALA A 1040 5.50 -39.13 -28.75
N GLY A 1041 6.80 -39.36 -28.76
CA GLY A 1041 7.78 -38.28 -28.88
C GLY A 1041 8.00 -37.45 -27.62
N SER A 1042 7.60 -37.91 -26.43
CA SER A 1042 8.08 -37.35 -25.15
C SER A 1042 9.51 -37.83 -24.84
N ARG A 1043 10.09 -37.37 -23.73
CA ARG A 1043 11.43 -37.79 -23.28
C ARG A 1043 11.44 -38.23 -21.83
N LEU A 1044 12.08 -39.38 -21.54
CA LEU A 1044 12.23 -39.86 -20.17
C LEU A 1044 13.36 -39.13 -19.44
N PHE A 1045 14.59 -39.11 -19.98
CA PHE A 1045 15.74 -38.44 -19.36
C PHE A 1045 16.35 -37.34 -20.24
N VAL A 1046 16.77 -36.23 -19.64
CA VAL A 1046 17.95 -35.48 -20.12
C VAL A 1046 19.09 -35.83 -19.19
N ALA A 1047 20.19 -36.35 -19.73
CA ALA A 1047 21.38 -36.75 -18.97
C ALA A 1047 22.55 -35.83 -19.35
N SER A 1048 23.13 -35.19 -18.33
CA SER A 1048 24.20 -34.20 -18.49
C SER A 1048 25.46 -34.60 -17.73
N ASN A 1049 26.62 -34.26 -18.29
CA ASN A 1049 27.94 -34.63 -17.73
C ASN A 1049 28.11 -36.14 -17.55
N VAL A 1050 27.57 -36.95 -18.46
CA VAL A 1050 27.62 -38.42 -18.35
C VAL A 1050 28.48 -39.09 -19.42
N GLY A 1051 28.97 -40.30 -19.12
CA GLY A 1051 29.54 -41.25 -20.05
C GLY A 1051 28.60 -42.45 -20.22
N MET A 1052 28.26 -42.78 -21.45
CA MET A 1052 27.33 -43.87 -21.79
C MET A 1052 27.90 -44.75 -22.90
N ASN A 1053 27.66 -46.06 -22.84
CA ASN A 1053 27.97 -46.97 -23.94
C ASN A 1053 26.76 -47.14 -24.86
N LEU A 1054 26.99 -47.31 -26.16
CA LEU A 1054 25.93 -47.55 -27.15
C LEU A 1054 25.11 -48.82 -26.83
N SER A 1055 25.72 -49.84 -26.21
CA SER A 1055 25.02 -51.05 -25.73
C SER A 1055 23.92 -50.76 -24.70
N ASP A 1056 24.02 -49.63 -24.00
CA ASP A 1056 23.18 -49.32 -22.84
C ASP A 1056 21.99 -48.42 -23.23
N THR A 1057 21.80 -48.12 -24.52
CA THR A 1057 20.86 -47.08 -25.01
C THR A 1057 19.39 -47.51 -25.09
N SER A 1058 19.08 -48.80 -24.98
CA SER A 1058 17.68 -49.23 -24.99
C SER A 1058 16.99 -48.91 -23.65
N ALA A 1059 15.72 -48.46 -23.68
CA ALA A 1059 14.94 -48.21 -22.47
C ALA A 1059 14.84 -49.45 -21.58
N THR A 1060 14.71 -50.62 -22.20
CA THR A 1060 14.70 -51.92 -21.55
C THR A 1060 15.98 -52.17 -20.78
N ASN A 1061 17.15 -51.90 -21.37
CA ASN A 1061 18.43 -52.11 -20.70
C ASN A 1061 18.64 -51.14 -19.54
N LEU A 1062 18.25 -49.87 -19.73
CA LEU A 1062 18.48 -48.81 -18.75
C LEU A 1062 17.59 -48.93 -17.50
N MET A 1063 16.35 -49.39 -17.67
CA MET A 1063 15.34 -49.45 -16.60
C MET A 1063 15.10 -50.84 -16.03
N SER A 1064 15.51 -51.92 -16.71
CA SER A 1064 15.37 -53.29 -16.21
C SER A 1064 16.20 -53.51 -14.95
N GLY A 1065 15.63 -54.22 -13.96
CA GLY A 1065 16.30 -54.52 -12.70
C GLY A 1065 16.32 -53.39 -11.67
N ILE A 1066 15.79 -52.20 -11.99
CA ILE A 1066 15.62 -51.13 -11.01
C ILE A 1066 14.50 -51.47 -10.03
N THR A 1067 14.83 -51.51 -8.75
CA THR A 1067 13.88 -51.68 -7.63
C THR A 1067 13.21 -50.35 -7.28
N ASN A 1068 11.91 -50.40 -6.95
CA ASN A 1068 11.07 -49.23 -6.70
C ASN A 1068 11.12 -48.18 -7.83
N ALA A 1069 11.15 -48.65 -9.07
CA ALA A 1069 11.09 -47.85 -10.28
C ALA A 1069 9.68 -47.28 -10.54
N PRO A 1070 9.55 -46.19 -11.31
CA PRO A 1070 8.24 -45.72 -11.77
C PRO A 1070 7.55 -46.71 -12.72
N THR A 1071 6.22 -46.74 -12.67
CA THR A 1071 5.42 -47.44 -13.68
C THR A 1071 5.38 -46.59 -14.95
N ILE A 1072 6.02 -47.03 -16.02
CA ILE A 1072 6.08 -46.31 -17.29
C ILE A 1072 5.11 -46.95 -18.29
N THR A 1073 4.26 -46.12 -18.89
CA THR A 1073 3.27 -46.49 -19.91
C THR A 1073 3.42 -45.60 -21.15
N GLY A 1074 2.97 -46.07 -22.31
CA GLY A 1074 3.11 -45.37 -23.59
C GLY A 1074 4.16 -46.00 -24.50
N SER A 1075 4.16 -45.59 -25.77
CA SER A 1075 5.06 -46.10 -26.81
C SER A 1075 5.65 -44.95 -27.63
N ASN A 1076 6.75 -45.20 -28.34
CA ASN A 1076 7.42 -44.22 -29.21
C ASN A 1076 7.92 -42.94 -28.51
N TYR A 1077 8.18 -42.99 -27.19
CA TYR A 1077 8.91 -41.93 -26.48
C TYR A 1077 10.43 -42.14 -26.62
N LYS A 1078 11.21 -41.08 -26.36
CA LYS A 1078 12.68 -41.14 -26.38
C LYS A 1078 13.21 -41.40 -24.97
N THR A 1079 14.06 -42.41 -24.81
CA THR A 1079 14.60 -42.81 -23.50
C THR A 1079 15.45 -41.71 -22.88
N PHE A 1080 16.36 -41.12 -23.65
CA PHE A 1080 17.25 -40.09 -23.13
C PHE A 1080 17.63 -39.07 -24.21
N MET A 1081 18.24 -37.99 -23.75
CA MET A 1081 19.06 -37.09 -24.54
C MET A 1081 20.37 -36.88 -23.78
N LEU A 1082 21.50 -37.12 -24.44
CA LEU A 1082 22.81 -36.81 -23.91
C LEU A 1082 23.14 -35.34 -24.19
N TYR A 1083 23.42 -34.58 -23.14
CA TYR A 1083 23.80 -33.17 -23.22
C TYR A 1083 25.17 -32.98 -22.55
N LEU A 1084 26.13 -32.30 -23.18
CA LEU A 1084 27.49 -32.14 -22.64
C LEU A 1084 28.01 -33.45 -22.03
N SER A 1085 28.01 -34.51 -22.83
CA SER A 1085 28.19 -35.90 -22.37
C SER A 1085 28.96 -36.69 -23.43
N LYS A 1086 29.52 -37.84 -23.03
CA LYS A 1086 30.30 -38.75 -23.86
C LYS A 1086 29.49 -40.00 -24.20
N LEU A 1087 29.36 -40.32 -25.49
CA LEU A 1087 28.86 -41.61 -25.97
C LEU A 1087 30.04 -42.45 -26.50
N THR A 1088 30.22 -43.65 -25.96
CA THR A 1088 31.20 -44.63 -26.43
C THR A 1088 30.49 -45.62 -27.34
N VAL A 1089 30.93 -45.72 -28.60
CA VAL A 1089 30.41 -46.71 -29.55
C VAL A 1089 31.12 -48.04 -29.27
N ASN A 1090 30.44 -48.95 -28.57
CA ASN A 1090 31.01 -50.24 -28.14
C ASN A 1090 30.31 -51.47 -28.77
N ASN A 1091 29.42 -51.26 -29.73
CA ASN A 1091 28.75 -52.29 -30.52
C ASN A 1091 28.84 -51.95 -32.02
N VAL A 1092 28.64 -52.95 -32.88
CA VAL A 1092 28.60 -52.76 -34.35
C VAL A 1092 27.43 -51.85 -34.72
N VAL A 1093 27.70 -50.81 -35.51
CA VAL A 1093 26.72 -49.83 -35.97
C VAL A 1093 26.36 -50.10 -37.43
N ASN A 1094 25.09 -50.26 -37.74
CA ASN A 1094 24.58 -50.34 -39.10
C ASN A 1094 23.86 -49.04 -39.48
N LEU A 1095 24.56 -48.14 -40.17
CA LEU A 1095 24.02 -46.85 -40.63
C LEU A 1095 22.91 -46.98 -41.69
N ASP A 1096 22.82 -48.12 -42.37
CA ASP A 1096 21.78 -48.38 -43.38
C ASP A 1096 20.48 -48.93 -42.76
N ASN A 1097 20.51 -49.34 -41.49
CA ASN A 1097 19.35 -49.82 -40.78
C ASN A 1097 18.71 -48.68 -39.96
N ALA A 1098 17.57 -48.18 -40.42
CA ALA A 1098 16.82 -47.11 -39.72
C ALA A 1098 16.33 -47.50 -38.30
N THR A 1099 16.44 -48.77 -37.91
CA THR A 1099 16.12 -49.26 -36.56
C THR A 1099 17.35 -49.65 -35.74
N ASP A 1100 18.57 -49.40 -36.23
CA ASP A 1100 19.80 -49.60 -35.47
C ASP A 1100 19.80 -48.67 -34.24
N PRO A 1101 20.21 -49.13 -33.03
CA PRO A 1101 20.24 -48.29 -31.82
C PRO A 1101 21.05 -47.00 -31.92
N TYR A 1102 21.96 -46.89 -32.89
CA TYR A 1102 22.72 -45.68 -33.18
C TYR A 1102 21.93 -44.63 -33.99
N ASN A 1103 21.01 -45.06 -34.86
CA ASN A 1103 20.23 -44.21 -35.78
C ASN A 1103 18.91 -43.75 -35.14
#